data_AF-A0A5B8VP14-F1
#
_entry.id   AF-A0A5B8VP14-F1
#
_cell.length_a   1.000
_cell.length_b   1.000
_cell.length_c   1.000
_cell.angle_alpha   90.00
_cell.angle_beta   90.00
_cell.angle_gamma   90.00
#
_symmetry.space_group_name_H-M   'P 1'
#
loop_
_entity.id
_entity.type
_entity.pdbx_description
1 polymer ?
#
loop_
_entity_poly.entity_id
_entity_poly.type
_entity_poly.pdbx_seq_one_letter_code
_entity_poly.pdbx_strand_id
1 'polypeptide(L)'
;MFKSIQLDLRAYGELSMFLHAESLPGMRPVSNNELTAVIRIGQDYLDNYYEVRIPLQVTLPSQTATAAEIWPELNQLKLALQDLVALKLRRNSSGHPMNEIYREETNGETFSVKGNPNLGEVTSLLIGVENTNSAQPANFEVWADELGLSKLNEHGGWAALGRVDMQLADLGSVSLSANTYSAGFGTLEQGVNERAKNSMMQFDASATIDAGRLFPEKAGISIPVYASYNKTVLTPEYDPYDLDVRMKDKLRSYHTSRERDSVKRMSLDQTTSKTISFSNVRFGRPSMKPKIWDISNFDFSYTFSSIDQSSPLIAENSIDKYFAGLGYTFNGKPHFIEPFKRLIKSKSPWLEFIRSFNINPTPSLLSFRTTVDRQMGIYTPRSVNLYASGAEVDTAETTFDKYFRMSRDYNLNWNLTRSLNLDFTANNLSYVDEPYGYLDTKAKRDSMWHNFWTGGRNTQYSQKAALSYNLPLDKLPFADWISMQYSYSMNYDWVASSLLSKSLGNIIENGNSSNLNGQFDFRKLYDKSKFIQAALDTTSMPSLVDSLKPEDKKRLDSLIQNLPKRKEVVKGLKGRERKLALRNWRAMKAAIKEAKVAFNRKQVVRTSKAVSAAVRLLTMIKSISVTYSSGYTSRLPGYMDSTKALGENWHSGQPGLGYIFGKQPTKEWLEAKARDHILTTDPYFNDLYRQTYNQNININAQLEPVPDLIIDLTLMKSFNKDYSELFKDTSGTGRFEHLSPYSAGGFTVSYAVLHGIFEKPKSGQVSKSFQRFADFREVISGRLAKNNPYYSGGVDGDGYANGYGRYAQNVLIPAFLAAYTGKSPETIGLIEEQNKSIKTNPLGHIFPMPNWNITYSGLSRLGSLSSILSNVTIRSGYNGTLSMNSFTSSLNFQDRLMQGMPSFIDSTSGNYVPYFLIPNITISENFSPLVGVDITFMNQSNIRFDYSRSKQLSLSLVDYQVSEVSSTEYSLGFNYTRHNAKLPFLPVPKKSADGVGNDMTFGLDLAMSDQLNSSTTLDQTNNYSTGGQKVISISPSINYVINNRFNLKFFFNQTRNIPYVSTTPPIVMTSAGVQIRMSLQ
;
A
#
# COMPACT_ATOMS: atom_id res chain seq x y z
N MET A 1 -27.78 -30.00 43.20
CA MET A 1 -27.43 -29.64 41.80
C MET A 1 -27.12 -28.16 41.71
N PHE A 2 -26.14 -27.74 40.92
CA PHE A 2 -25.87 -26.33 40.68
C PHE A 2 -25.69 -26.07 39.18
N LYS A 3 -26.00 -24.86 38.74
CA LYS A 3 -25.83 -24.41 37.36
C LYS A 3 -25.31 -22.99 37.35
N SER A 4 -24.29 -22.75 36.52
CA SER A 4 -23.84 -21.40 36.20
C SER A 4 -24.75 -20.80 35.14
N ILE A 5 -25.28 -19.63 35.43
CA ILE A 5 -26.18 -18.85 34.57
C ILE A 5 -25.64 -17.42 34.50
N GLN A 6 -26.22 -16.55 33.67
CA GLN A 6 -25.92 -15.11 33.70
C GLN A 6 -27.24 -14.38 33.50
N LEU A 7 -27.99 -14.23 34.60
CA LEU A 7 -29.33 -13.65 34.58
C LEU A 7 -29.36 -12.34 35.37
N ASP A 8 -30.01 -11.34 34.78
CA ASP A 8 -30.46 -10.15 35.48
C ASP A 8 -31.95 -10.32 35.80
N LEU A 9 -32.25 -10.50 37.08
CA LEU A 9 -33.60 -10.80 37.58
C LEU A 9 -34.37 -9.53 37.94
N ARG A 10 -33.76 -8.33 37.87
CA ARG A 10 -34.34 -7.07 38.38
C ARG A 10 -35.55 -6.58 37.58
N ALA A 11 -35.70 -7.04 36.35
CA ALA A 11 -36.83 -6.71 35.49
C ALA A 11 -38.10 -7.53 35.82
N TYR A 12 -37.99 -8.55 36.68
CA TYR A 12 -39.06 -9.48 37.01
C TYR A 12 -39.47 -9.30 38.48
N GLY A 13 -40.75 -9.53 38.77
CA GLY A 13 -41.31 -9.39 40.12
C GLY A 13 -41.34 -10.70 40.89
N GLU A 14 -41.49 -11.84 40.21
CA GLU A 14 -41.68 -13.14 40.83
C GLU A 14 -40.87 -14.23 40.12
N LEU A 15 -40.28 -15.12 40.92
CA LEU A 15 -39.63 -16.34 40.50
C LEU A 15 -40.49 -17.52 40.95
N SER A 16 -40.86 -18.39 40.01
CA SER A 16 -41.68 -19.57 40.28
C SER A 16 -40.99 -20.85 39.84
N MET A 17 -41.20 -21.94 40.58
CA MET A 17 -40.71 -23.27 40.21
C MET A 17 -41.61 -24.35 40.82
N PHE A 18 -41.89 -25.41 40.07
CA PHE A 18 -42.64 -26.55 40.57
C PHE A 18 -41.70 -27.55 41.25
N LEU A 19 -42.10 -28.05 42.41
CA LEU A 19 -41.39 -29.12 43.12
C LEU A 19 -42.34 -30.26 43.46
N HIS A 20 -41.86 -31.48 43.29
CA HIS A 20 -42.54 -32.72 43.67
C HIS A 20 -41.58 -33.56 44.49
N ALA A 21 -42.11 -34.29 45.46
CA ALA A 21 -41.35 -35.22 46.27
C ALA A 21 -42.16 -36.49 46.46
N GLU A 22 -41.57 -37.63 46.15
CA GLU A 22 -42.21 -38.93 46.35
C GLU A 22 -41.26 -39.92 47.04
N SER A 23 -41.86 -40.93 47.67
CA SER A 23 -41.10 -42.01 48.30
C SER A 23 -40.71 -43.06 47.26
N LEU A 24 -39.48 -43.57 47.33
CA LEU A 24 -39.02 -44.64 46.46
C LEU A 24 -39.80 -45.94 46.74
N PRO A 25 -40.37 -46.60 45.71
CA PRO A 25 -41.09 -47.86 45.88
C PRO A 25 -40.22 -48.94 46.54
N GLY A 26 -40.75 -49.59 47.59
CA GLY A 26 -40.05 -50.66 48.32
C GLY A 26 -39.09 -50.20 49.42
N MET A 27 -38.93 -48.89 49.62
CA MET A 27 -38.16 -48.30 50.73
C MET A 27 -39.10 -47.70 51.80
N ARG A 28 -38.52 -47.23 52.92
CA ARG A 28 -39.28 -46.52 53.96
C ARG A 28 -40.00 -45.31 53.35
N PRO A 29 -41.32 -45.15 53.58
CA PRO A 29 -42.04 -43.97 53.14
C PRO A 29 -41.54 -42.74 53.91
N VAL A 30 -41.28 -41.67 53.17
CA VAL A 30 -40.92 -40.37 53.72
C VAL A 30 -42.19 -39.65 54.16
N SER A 31 -42.16 -39.05 55.35
CA SER A 31 -43.28 -38.30 55.89
C SER A 31 -43.31 -36.87 55.36
N ASN A 32 -44.48 -36.25 55.34
CA ASN A 32 -44.61 -34.82 55.04
C ASN A 32 -43.70 -33.98 55.95
N ASN A 33 -43.05 -32.97 55.38
CA ASN A 33 -42.06 -32.09 56.02
C ASN A 33 -40.74 -32.75 56.45
N GLU A 34 -40.51 -34.03 56.17
CA GLU A 34 -39.23 -34.70 56.46
C GLU A 34 -38.12 -34.20 55.52
N LEU A 35 -38.47 -33.86 54.28
CA LEU A 35 -37.58 -33.27 53.28
C LEU A 35 -37.81 -31.77 53.14
N THR A 36 -36.73 -31.00 52.97
CA THR A 36 -36.77 -29.57 52.67
C THR A 36 -35.99 -29.29 51.39
N ALA A 37 -36.64 -28.66 50.40
CA ALA A 37 -35.94 -28.13 49.24
C ALA A 37 -35.15 -26.87 49.64
N VAL A 38 -33.90 -26.78 49.21
CA VAL A 38 -32.99 -25.65 49.48
C VAL A 38 -32.56 -25.05 48.15
N ILE A 39 -32.98 -23.81 47.90
CA ILE A 39 -32.73 -23.12 46.63
C ILE A 39 -31.84 -21.92 46.91
N ARG A 40 -30.63 -21.90 46.36
CA ARG A 40 -29.71 -20.75 46.47
C ARG A 40 -29.59 -20.02 45.15
N ILE A 41 -29.63 -18.69 45.23
CA ILE A 41 -29.58 -17.77 44.09
C ILE A 41 -28.58 -16.66 44.43
N GLY A 42 -27.55 -16.46 43.60
CA GLY A 42 -26.58 -15.40 43.84
C GLY A 42 -25.40 -15.41 42.89
N GLN A 43 -24.32 -14.74 43.30
CA GLN A 43 -23.06 -14.75 42.56
C GLN A 43 -22.34 -16.10 42.74
N ASP A 44 -22.40 -16.64 43.95
CA ASP A 44 -21.91 -17.97 44.29
C ASP A 44 -22.95 -18.71 45.15
N TYR A 45 -22.61 -19.91 45.65
CA TYR A 45 -23.48 -20.70 46.54
C TYR A 45 -22.86 -20.94 47.93
N LEU A 46 -21.75 -20.27 48.27
CA LEU A 46 -20.99 -20.46 49.51
C LEU A 46 -20.95 -19.21 50.39
N ASP A 47 -20.71 -18.04 49.80
CA ASP A 47 -20.44 -16.80 50.50
C ASP A 47 -21.43 -15.69 50.16
N ASN A 48 -21.92 -15.60 48.91
CA ASN A 48 -22.84 -14.56 48.45
C ASN A 48 -24.08 -15.15 47.76
N TYR A 49 -25.08 -15.50 48.57
CA TYR A 49 -26.33 -16.07 48.08
C TYR A 49 -27.55 -15.68 48.92
N TYR A 50 -28.70 -15.63 48.24
CA TYR A 50 -30.01 -15.76 48.84
C TYR A 50 -30.39 -17.23 48.90
N GLU A 51 -30.99 -17.69 49.99
CA GLU A 51 -31.44 -19.08 50.17
C GLU A 51 -32.92 -19.11 50.54
N VAL A 52 -33.68 -19.95 49.85
CA VAL A 52 -35.09 -20.23 50.14
C VAL A 52 -35.22 -21.70 50.52
N ARG A 53 -35.91 -21.98 51.63
CA ARG A 53 -36.14 -23.33 52.13
C ARG A 53 -37.63 -23.62 52.19
N ILE A 54 -38.05 -24.70 51.52
CA ILE A 54 -39.45 -25.12 51.41
C ILE A 54 -39.59 -26.55 51.96
N PRO A 55 -40.32 -26.76 53.07
CA PRO A 55 -40.67 -28.11 53.55
C PRO A 55 -41.60 -28.81 52.56
N LEU A 56 -41.18 -29.98 52.05
CA LEU A 56 -41.89 -30.69 50.99
C LEU A 56 -42.98 -31.61 51.55
N GLN A 57 -44.16 -31.57 50.93
CA GLN A 57 -45.22 -32.56 51.05
C GLN A 57 -44.91 -33.74 50.14
N VAL A 58 -45.01 -34.96 50.68
CA VAL A 58 -44.74 -36.19 49.95
C VAL A 58 -46.02 -36.68 49.29
N THR A 59 -45.95 -36.90 47.98
CA THR A 59 -47.05 -37.42 47.18
C THR A 59 -46.89 -38.94 46.99
N LEU A 60 -47.99 -39.63 46.73
CA LEU A 60 -47.98 -41.09 46.53
C LEU A 60 -47.68 -41.42 45.06
N PRO A 61 -46.74 -42.35 44.77
CA PRO A 61 -46.52 -42.81 43.41
C PRO A 61 -47.79 -43.44 42.83
N SER A 62 -48.37 -42.81 41.79
CA SER A 62 -49.62 -43.27 41.18
C SER A 62 -49.64 -43.03 39.67
N GLN A 63 -50.06 -44.04 38.91
CA GLN A 63 -50.22 -43.96 37.45
C GLN A 63 -51.51 -43.24 37.01
N THR A 64 -52.40 -42.92 37.97
CA THR A 64 -53.68 -42.23 37.73
C THR A 64 -53.76 -40.88 38.43
N ALA A 65 -52.65 -40.39 39.00
CA ALA A 65 -52.60 -39.10 39.68
C ALA A 65 -52.88 -37.96 38.69
N THR A 66 -53.68 -37.00 39.14
CA THR A 66 -53.91 -35.75 38.41
C THR A 66 -52.70 -34.83 38.54
N ALA A 67 -52.54 -33.88 37.61
CA ALA A 67 -51.39 -32.96 37.63
C ALA A 67 -51.28 -32.15 38.94
N ALA A 68 -52.40 -31.80 39.59
CA ALA A 68 -52.42 -31.08 40.86
C ALA A 68 -52.01 -31.96 42.07
N GLU A 69 -52.17 -33.28 41.96
CA GLU A 69 -51.71 -34.23 42.98
C GLU A 69 -50.22 -34.53 42.84
N ILE A 70 -49.67 -34.44 41.62
CA ILE A 70 -48.23 -34.56 41.34
C ILE A 70 -47.49 -33.27 41.67
N TRP A 71 -48.08 -32.09 41.44
CA TRP A 71 -47.47 -30.80 41.76
C TRP A 71 -48.30 -30.05 42.83
N PRO A 72 -48.17 -30.41 44.12
CA PRO A 72 -48.88 -29.73 45.19
C PRO A 72 -48.54 -28.24 45.25
N GLU A 73 -49.54 -27.37 45.42
CA GLU A 73 -49.31 -25.93 45.55
C GLU A 73 -48.40 -25.58 46.74
N LEU A 74 -48.45 -26.38 47.81
CA LEU A 74 -47.59 -26.24 49.00
C LEU A 74 -46.11 -26.52 48.72
N ASN A 75 -45.78 -27.23 47.64
CA ASN A 75 -44.41 -27.50 47.25
C ASN A 75 -43.90 -26.47 46.22
N GLN A 76 -44.79 -25.65 45.65
CA GLN A 76 -44.41 -24.72 44.60
C GLN A 76 -43.64 -23.53 45.18
N LEU A 77 -42.45 -23.25 44.66
CA LEU A 77 -41.77 -21.98 44.92
C LEU A 77 -42.57 -20.86 44.26
N LYS A 78 -43.08 -19.91 45.05
CA LYS A 78 -43.65 -18.64 44.56
C LYS A 78 -42.95 -17.47 45.27
N LEU A 79 -41.77 -17.11 44.78
CA LEU A 79 -40.89 -16.14 45.42
C LEU A 79 -41.06 -14.75 44.81
N ALA A 80 -41.54 -13.80 45.60
CA ALA A 80 -41.42 -12.38 45.24
C ALA A 80 -39.96 -11.94 45.42
N LEU A 81 -39.31 -11.54 44.33
CA LEU A 81 -37.87 -11.19 44.35
C LEU A 81 -37.56 -9.99 45.26
N GLN A 82 -38.54 -9.10 45.46
CA GLN A 82 -38.41 -7.95 46.36
C GLN A 82 -38.31 -8.36 47.84
N ASP A 83 -38.83 -9.53 48.23
CA ASP A 83 -38.75 -10.00 49.62
C ASP A 83 -37.32 -10.36 50.00
N LEU A 84 -36.52 -10.89 49.05
CA LEU A 84 -35.09 -11.12 49.23
C LEU A 84 -34.32 -9.81 49.46
N VAL A 85 -34.62 -8.78 48.66
CA VAL A 85 -34.01 -7.46 48.80
C VAL A 85 -34.41 -6.82 50.13
N ALA A 86 -35.68 -6.96 50.54
CA ALA A 86 -36.18 -6.47 51.81
C ALA A 86 -35.51 -7.20 53.01
N LEU A 87 -35.31 -8.52 52.91
CA LEU A 87 -34.56 -9.32 53.89
C LEU A 87 -33.12 -8.81 54.04
N LYS A 88 -32.43 -8.58 52.92
CA LYS A 88 -31.07 -8.00 52.90
C LYS A 88 -31.03 -6.62 53.57
N LEU A 89 -32.01 -5.76 53.29
CA LEU A 89 -32.10 -4.42 53.90
C LEU A 89 -32.36 -4.49 55.41
N ARG A 90 -33.26 -5.38 55.87
CA ARG A 90 -33.50 -5.60 57.30
C ARG A 90 -32.24 -6.08 58.01
N ARG A 91 -31.55 -7.08 57.45
CA ARG A 91 -30.26 -7.59 57.93
C ARG A 91 -29.21 -6.48 58.04
N ASN A 92 -29.09 -5.64 57.00
CA ASN A 92 -28.13 -4.53 57.01
C ASN A 92 -28.49 -3.48 58.07
N SER A 93 -29.77 -3.21 58.29
CA SER A 93 -30.24 -2.25 59.30
C SER A 93 -30.07 -2.74 60.75
N SER A 94 -30.11 -4.05 60.99
CA SER A 94 -29.89 -4.65 62.31
C SER A 94 -28.41 -4.80 62.68
N GLY A 95 -27.50 -4.53 61.74
CA GLY A 95 -26.05 -4.66 61.96
C GLY A 95 -25.55 -6.11 62.01
N HIS A 96 -26.34 -7.08 61.54
CA HIS A 96 -25.95 -8.49 61.54
C HIS A 96 -24.69 -8.72 60.66
N PRO A 97 -23.68 -9.48 61.13
CA PRO A 97 -22.47 -9.76 60.36
C PRO A 97 -22.78 -10.34 58.97
N MET A 98 -22.08 -9.84 57.93
CA MET A 98 -22.32 -10.25 56.54
C MET A 98 -21.86 -11.67 56.22
N ASN A 99 -20.87 -12.17 56.95
CA ASN A 99 -20.31 -13.51 56.78
C ASN A 99 -21.18 -14.61 57.41
N GLU A 100 -22.16 -14.24 58.22
CA GLU A 100 -23.11 -15.17 58.85
C GLU A 100 -24.44 -15.18 58.10
N ILE A 101 -25.15 -16.31 58.19
CA ILE A 101 -26.45 -16.46 57.54
C ILE A 101 -27.54 -15.82 58.40
N TYR A 102 -28.28 -14.87 57.83
CA TYR A 102 -29.46 -14.27 58.45
C TYR A 102 -30.71 -14.96 57.93
N ARG A 103 -31.61 -15.42 58.82
CA ARG A 103 -32.81 -16.21 58.46
C ARG A 103 -34.09 -15.58 59.02
N GLU A 104 -35.16 -15.60 58.24
CA GLU A 104 -36.53 -15.25 58.65
C GLU A 104 -37.51 -16.30 58.11
N GLU A 105 -38.48 -16.69 58.92
CA GLU A 105 -39.56 -17.62 58.53
C GLU A 105 -40.83 -16.83 58.19
N THR A 106 -41.47 -17.14 57.07
CA THR A 106 -42.72 -16.49 56.64
C THR A 106 -43.57 -17.51 55.90
N ASN A 107 -44.84 -17.67 56.33
CA ASN A 107 -45.82 -18.58 55.71
C ASN A 107 -45.34 -20.05 55.54
N GLY A 108 -44.50 -20.56 56.44
CA GLY A 108 -43.99 -21.94 56.39
C GLY A 108 -42.74 -22.13 55.50
N GLU A 109 -42.27 -21.07 54.84
CA GLU A 109 -40.99 -21.04 54.11
C GLU A 109 -39.93 -20.27 54.91
N THR A 110 -38.66 -20.63 54.77
CA THR A 110 -37.55 -19.88 55.38
C THR A 110 -36.72 -19.15 54.32
N PHE A 111 -36.62 -17.83 54.45
CA PHE A 111 -35.77 -16.99 53.62
C PHE A 111 -34.48 -16.65 54.34
N SER A 112 -33.35 -16.74 53.64
CA SER A 112 -32.05 -16.46 54.21
C SER A 112 -31.15 -15.65 53.27
N VAL A 113 -30.23 -14.89 53.83
CA VAL A 113 -29.20 -14.16 53.10
C VAL A 113 -27.84 -14.34 53.77
N LYS A 114 -26.80 -14.62 52.98
CA LYS A 114 -25.40 -14.67 53.41
C LYS A 114 -24.54 -13.88 52.42
N GLY A 115 -23.60 -13.09 52.93
CA GLY A 115 -22.73 -12.20 52.14
C GLY A 115 -23.46 -10.97 51.61
N ASN A 116 -23.09 -10.54 50.40
CA ASN A 116 -23.73 -9.43 49.70
C ASN A 116 -24.21 -9.84 48.29
N PRO A 117 -25.11 -10.85 48.18
CA PRO A 117 -25.63 -11.27 46.88
C PRO A 117 -26.36 -10.12 46.19
N ASN A 118 -26.45 -10.19 44.87
CA ASN A 118 -27.27 -9.29 44.07
C ASN A 118 -28.03 -10.05 42.98
N LEU A 119 -29.18 -9.50 42.60
CA LEU A 119 -30.10 -9.99 41.58
C LEU A 119 -29.81 -9.42 40.19
N GLY A 120 -28.89 -8.46 40.07
CA GLY A 120 -28.51 -7.85 38.79
C GLY A 120 -27.48 -8.67 38.01
N GLU A 121 -26.73 -9.50 38.71
CA GLU A 121 -25.69 -10.39 38.17
C GLU A 121 -25.76 -11.73 38.91
N VAL A 122 -26.82 -12.51 38.62
CA VAL A 122 -26.96 -13.87 39.17
C VAL A 122 -26.17 -14.83 38.31
N THR A 123 -25.07 -15.33 38.87
CA THR A 123 -24.17 -16.26 38.17
C THR A 123 -24.35 -17.72 38.59
N SER A 124 -24.94 -17.98 39.75
CA SER A 124 -25.08 -19.32 40.33
C SER A 124 -26.49 -19.57 40.84
N LEU A 125 -27.05 -20.71 40.42
CA LEU A 125 -28.28 -21.28 40.98
C LEU A 125 -28.00 -22.68 41.52
N LEU A 126 -28.38 -22.95 42.77
CA LEU A 126 -28.29 -24.27 43.39
C LEU A 126 -29.68 -24.72 43.85
N ILE A 127 -30.01 -25.97 43.54
CA ILE A 127 -31.19 -26.66 44.07
C ILE A 127 -30.68 -27.90 44.81
N GLY A 128 -30.99 -27.99 46.10
CA GLY A 128 -30.66 -29.09 46.98
C GLY A 128 -31.89 -29.61 47.70
N VAL A 129 -31.79 -30.79 48.28
CA VAL A 129 -32.80 -31.36 49.18
C VAL A 129 -32.10 -31.77 50.45
N GLU A 130 -32.62 -31.32 51.59
CA GLU A 130 -32.09 -31.58 52.90
C GLU A 130 -33.06 -32.47 53.67
N ASN A 131 -32.56 -33.57 54.24
CA ASN A 131 -33.30 -34.37 55.20
C ASN A 131 -33.20 -33.70 56.57
N THR A 132 -34.30 -33.15 57.06
CA THR A 132 -34.35 -32.45 58.35
C THR A 132 -34.39 -33.40 59.55
N ASN A 133 -34.66 -34.69 59.31
CA ASN A 133 -34.65 -35.73 60.32
C ASN A 133 -33.32 -36.50 60.31
N SER A 134 -32.35 -36.05 61.11
CA SER A 134 -31.02 -36.65 61.19
C SER A 134 -30.99 -38.05 61.82
N ALA A 135 -32.09 -38.52 62.41
CA ALA A 135 -32.15 -39.82 63.08
C ALA A 135 -32.36 -40.99 62.12
N GLN A 136 -32.81 -40.74 60.89
CA GLN A 136 -33.23 -41.79 59.95
C GLN A 136 -32.85 -41.43 58.50
N PRO A 137 -32.26 -42.36 57.72
CA PRO A 137 -31.98 -42.11 56.31
C PRO A 137 -33.29 -42.08 55.49
N ALA A 138 -33.43 -41.05 54.64
CA ALA A 138 -34.58 -40.88 53.75
C ALA A 138 -34.20 -41.29 52.31
N ASN A 139 -35.05 -42.10 51.67
CA ASN A 139 -34.93 -42.49 50.26
C ASN A 139 -36.10 -41.90 49.49
N PHE A 140 -35.82 -40.99 48.57
CA PHE A 140 -36.84 -40.21 47.88
C PHE A 140 -36.45 -39.92 46.44
N GLU A 141 -37.46 -39.55 45.65
CA GLU A 141 -37.30 -38.96 44.34
C GLU A 141 -37.92 -37.55 44.37
N VAL A 142 -37.19 -36.56 43.88
CA VAL A 142 -37.64 -35.15 43.84
C VAL A 142 -37.51 -34.64 42.41
N TRP A 143 -38.59 -34.06 41.91
CA TRP A 143 -38.60 -33.41 40.61
C TRP A 143 -38.69 -31.89 40.79
N ALA A 144 -37.93 -31.17 39.97
CA ALA A 144 -37.97 -29.71 39.89
C ALA A 144 -38.20 -29.33 38.43
N ASP A 145 -39.25 -28.56 38.16
CA ASP A 145 -39.65 -28.21 36.80
C ASP A 145 -40.05 -26.73 36.67
N GLU A 146 -39.96 -26.23 35.43
CA GLU A 146 -40.31 -24.87 34.99
C GLU A 146 -39.87 -23.75 35.96
N LEU A 147 -38.56 -23.49 36.00
CA LEU A 147 -38.05 -22.27 36.65
C LEU A 147 -38.41 -21.04 35.81
N GLY A 148 -39.58 -20.47 36.10
CA GLY A 148 -40.17 -19.34 35.39
C GLY A 148 -39.94 -18.02 36.12
N LEU A 149 -39.84 -16.95 35.32
CA LEU A 149 -39.89 -15.57 35.82
C LEU A 149 -41.17 -14.92 35.33
N SER A 150 -41.89 -14.28 36.23
CA SER A 150 -43.18 -13.65 35.93
C SER A 150 -43.29 -12.27 36.56
N LYS A 151 -44.41 -11.58 36.31
CA LYS A 151 -44.67 -10.20 36.76
C LYS A 151 -43.58 -9.23 36.33
N LEU A 152 -43.43 -9.04 35.02
CA LEU A 152 -42.50 -8.06 34.46
C LEU A 152 -42.75 -6.68 35.05
N ASN A 153 -41.67 -5.92 35.21
CA ASN A 153 -41.77 -4.53 35.62
C ASN A 153 -42.34 -3.68 34.47
N GLU A 154 -43.62 -3.31 34.55
CA GLU A 154 -44.35 -2.55 33.52
C GLU A 154 -44.22 -1.02 33.64
N HIS A 155 -43.28 -0.52 34.47
CA HIS A 155 -43.09 0.93 34.60
C HIS A 155 -42.59 1.53 33.27
N GLY A 156 -43.36 2.48 32.73
CA GLY A 156 -43.01 3.19 31.51
C GLY A 156 -41.84 4.16 31.71
N GLY A 157 -41.04 4.34 30.65
CA GLY A 157 -40.05 5.41 30.56
C GLY A 157 -40.55 6.56 29.69
N TRP A 158 -39.99 7.75 29.88
CA TRP A 158 -40.21 8.89 29.01
C TRP A 158 -38.87 9.41 28.50
N ALA A 159 -38.90 10.06 27.33
CA ALA A 159 -37.77 10.79 26.79
C ALA A 159 -38.23 12.17 26.30
N ALA A 160 -37.37 13.16 26.44
CA ALA A 160 -37.60 14.50 25.94
C ALA A 160 -36.33 15.00 25.28
N LEU A 161 -36.47 15.49 24.04
CA LEU A 161 -35.43 16.17 23.29
C LEU A 161 -35.89 17.59 22.98
N GLY A 162 -35.17 18.57 23.52
CA GLY A 162 -35.27 19.96 23.12
C GLY A 162 -34.05 20.33 22.29
N ARG A 163 -34.26 20.96 21.14
CA ARG A 163 -33.19 21.50 20.30
C ARG A 163 -33.56 22.87 19.79
N VAL A 164 -32.61 23.81 19.87
CA VAL A 164 -32.73 25.18 19.38
C VAL A 164 -31.49 25.48 18.56
N ASP A 165 -31.68 25.71 17.26
CA ASP A 165 -30.63 26.18 16.36
C ASP A 165 -30.92 27.64 15.99
N MET A 166 -29.96 28.53 16.25
CA MET A 166 -30.03 29.95 15.93
C MET A 166 -28.96 30.31 14.91
N GLN A 167 -29.35 30.84 13.75
CA GLN A 167 -28.44 31.40 12.76
C GLN A 167 -28.31 32.91 12.98
N LEU A 168 -27.08 33.41 13.16
CA LEU A 168 -26.75 34.82 13.36
C LEU A 168 -26.36 35.47 12.02
N ALA A 169 -27.22 35.34 11.00
CA ALA A 169 -26.94 35.78 9.63
C ALA A 169 -25.58 35.26 9.11
N ASP A 170 -24.68 36.17 8.72
CA ASP A 170 -23.33 35.88 8.21
C ASP A 170 -22.27 35.70 9.33
N LEU A 171 -22.61 35.94 10.60
CA LEU A 171 -21.68 35.89 11.73
C LEU A 171 -21.42 34.46 12.23
N GLY A 172 -22.43 33.57 12.18
CA GLY A 172 -22.30 32.21 12.69
C GLY A 172 -23.61 31.54 13.10
N SER A 173 -23.51 30.43 13.81
CA SER A 173 -24.64 29.67 14.36
C SER A 173 -24.40 29.22 15.79
N VAL A 174 -25.47 29.11 16.56
CA VAL A 174 -25.49 28.57 17.92
C VAL A 174 -26.51 27.44 17.98
N SER A 175 -26.10 26.28 18.48
CA SER A 175 -26.97 25.12 18.65
C SER A 175 -26.98 24.73 20.12
N LEU A 176 -28.18 24.66 20.69
CA LEU A 176 -28.42 24.21 22.05
C LEU A 176 -29.32 22.98 21.97
N SER A 177 -28.91 21.87 22.58
CA SER A 177 -29.77 20.71 22.75
C SER A 177 -29.72 20.19 24.18
N ALA A 178 -30.88 19.80 24.67
CA ALA A 178 -31.05 19.10 25.93
C ALA A 178 -31.81 17.81 25.64
N ASN A 179 -31.21 16.69 26.00
CA ASN A 179 -31.81 15.38 25.86
C ASN A 179 -31.89 14.71 27.23
N THR A 180 -33.02 14.11 27.55
CA THR A 180 -33.16 13.34 28.78
C THR A 180 -34.08 12.17 28.55
N TYR A 181 -33.81 11.08 29.25
CA TYR A 181 -34.73 9.96 29.36
C TYR A 181 -34.68 9.40 30.79
N SER A 182 -35.80 8.84 31.23
CA SER A 182 -35.86 8.13 32.51
C SER A 182 -35.40 6.68 32.36
N ALA A 183 -34.98 6.08 33.47
CA ALA A 183 -34.89 4.62 33.54
C ALA A 183 -36.24 3.98 33.12
N GLY A 184 -36.17 2.85 32.43
CA GLY A 184 -37.27 2.16 31.76
C GLY A 184 -37.49 2.56 30.30
N PHE A 185 -36.88 3.65 29.81
CA PHE A 185 -37.00 4.07 28.41
C PHE A 185 -36.20 3.16 27.46
N GLY A 186 -36.74 2.88 26.28
CA GLY A 186 -36.14 2.07 25.23
C GLY A 186 -36.91 2.13 23.92
N THR A 187 -36.37 1.54 22.85
CA THR A 187 -37.08 1.40 21.57
C THR A 187 -38.06 0.23 21.60
N LEU A 188 -38.99 0.15 20.63
CA LEU A 188 -40.00 -0.91 20.57
C LEU A 188 -39.41 -2.31 20.38
N GLU A 189 -38.22 -2.41 19.79
CA GLU A 189 -37.52 -3.66 19.51
C GLU A 189 -36.69 -4.16 20.72
N GLN A 190 -36.42 -3.30 21.72
CA GLN A 190 -35.61 -3.66 22.87
C GLN A 190 -36.35 -4.56 23.86
N GLY A 191 -35.71 -5.66 24.25
CA GLY A 191 -36.21 -6.56 25.30
C GLY A 191 -36.23 -5.89 26.67
N VAL A 192 -36.95 -6.47 27.64
CA VAL A 192 -37.16 -5.84 28.96
C VAL A 192 -35.84 -5.58 29.70
N ASN A 193 -34.87 -6.49 29.60
CA ASN A 193 -33.55 -6.35 30.24
C ASN A 193 -32.59 -5.39 29.51
N GLU A 194 -32.90 -5.01 28.26
CA GLU A 194 -32.09 -4.10 27.42
C GLU A 194 -32.52 -2.63 27.54
N ARG A 195 -33.69 -2.37 28.15
CA ARG A 195 -34.16 -1.01 28.42
C ARG A 195 -33.25 -0.30 29.42
N ALA A 196 -33.25 1.03 29.38
CA ALA A 196 -32.35 1.83 30.19
C ALA A 196 -32.56 1.60 31.69
N LYS A 197 -31.49 1.24 32.42
CA LYS A 197 -31.51 1.09 33.91
C LYS A 197 -31.03 2.35 34.64
N ASN A 198 -30.65 3.38 33.86
CA ASN A 198 -30.18 4.67 34.34
C ASN A 198 -31.05 5.75 33.70
N SER A 199 -31.25 6.86 34.40
CA SER A 199 -31.83 8.08 33.83
C SER A 199 -30.71 8.96 33.29
N MET A 200 -30.80 9.39 32.03
CA MET A 200 -29.81 10.26 31.41
C MET A 200 -30.31 11.70 31.38
N MET A 201 -29.42 12.63 31.67
CA MET A 201 -29.56 14.04 31.34
C MET A 201 -28.32 14.49 30.59
N GLN A 202 -28.50 14.90 29.35
CA GLN A 202 -27.46 15.39 28.46
C GLN A 202 -27.76 16.83 28.06
N PHE A 203 -26.76 17.69 28.20
CA PHE A 203 -26.81 19.07 27.78
C PHE A 203 -25.66 19.35 26.82
N ASP A 204 -25.99 19.88 25.66
CA ASP A 204 -25.09 20.19 24.57
C ASP A 204 -25.28 21.65 24.16
N ALA A 205 -24.21 22.43 24.22
CA ALA A 205 -24.17 23.77 23.69
C ALA A 205 -22.98 23.88 22.75
N SER A 206 -23.22 24.31 21.51
CA SER A 206 -22.16 24.58 20.54
C SER A 206 -22.38 25.92 19.84
N ALA A 207 -21.30 26.60 19.53
CA ALA A 207 -21.31 27.87 18.82
C ALA A 207 -20.19 27.86 17.76
N THR A 208 -20.55 28.19 16.53
CA THR A 208 -19.61 28.39 15.42
C THR A 208 -19.71 29.84 14.98
N ILE A 209 -18.67 30.63 15.18
CA ILE A 209 -18.66 32.08 14.93
C ILE A 209 -17.48 32.41 14.03
N ASP A 210 -17.70 33.11 12.91
CA ASP A 210 -16.61 33.76 12.16
C ASP A 210 -16.38 35.16 12.72
N ALA A 211 -15.55 35.24 13.77
CA ALA A 211 -15.23 36.50 14.42
C ALA A 211 -14.48 37.47 13.49
N GLY A 212 -13.99 37.01 12.33
CA GLY A 212 -13.42 37.86 11.28
C GLY A 212 -14.40 38.89 10.73
N ARG A 213 -15.70 38.57 10.74
CA ARG A 213 -16.78 39.46 10.28
C ARG A 213 -17.02 40.68 11.17
N LEU A 214 -16.49 40.68 12.39
CA LEU A 214 -16.54 41.84 13.30
C LEU A 214 -15.52 42.93 12.93
N PHE A 215 -14.55 42.62 12.06
CA PHE A 215 -13.55 43.56 11.58
C PHE A 215 -13.97 44.16 10.22
N PRO A 216 -13.45 45.36 9.87
CA PRO A 216 -13.72 45.97 8.57
C PRO A 216 -13.36 45.03 7.41
N GLU A 217 -14.21 44.96 6.38
CA GLU A 217 -14.05 44.03 5.24
C GLU A 217 -12.69 44.15 4.54
N LYS A 218 -12.11 45.37 4.53
CA LYS A 218 -10.78 45.67 3.98
C LYS A 218 -9.62 44.99 4.73
N ALA A 219 -9.80 44.68 6.02
CA ALA A 219 -8.80 44.00 6.83
C ALA A 219 -8.66 42.53 6.41
N GLY A 220 -9.69 41.91 5.83
CA GLY A 220 -9.64 40.55 5.28
C GLY A 220 -9.24 39.47 6.28
N ILE A 221 -9.59 39.66 7.55
CA ILE A 221 -9.27 38.73 8.63
C ILE A 221 -10.36 37.65 8.66
N SER A 222 -9.96 36.39 8.78
CA SER A 222 -10.87 35.26 9.00
C SER A 222 -10.52 34.61 10.33
N ILE A 223 -11.50 34.52 11.23
CA ILE A 223 -11.31 33.92 12.55
C ILE A 223 -12.48 32.96 12.83
N PRO A 224 -12.46 31.74 12.27
CA PRO A 224 -13.45 30.72 12.58
C PRO A 224 -13.21 30.18 13.99
N VAL A 225 -14.15 30.46 14.89
CA VAL A 225 -14.17 30.01 16.28
C VAL A 225 -15.26 28.97 16.44
N TYR A 226 -14.92 27.82 16.98
CA TYR A 226 -15.87 26.80 17.42
C TYR A 226 -15.71 26.54 18.90
N ALA A 227 -16.78 26.67 19.66
CA ALA A 227 -16.82 26.36 21.08
C ALA A 227 -17.95 25.35 21.35
N SER A 228 -17.67 24.32 22.15
CA SER A 228 -18.67 23.36 22.57
C SER A 228 -18.54 22.99 24.05
N TYR A 229 -19.68 22.76 24.67
CA TYR A 229 -19.83 22.27 26.02
C TYR A 229 -20.86 21.15 26.01
N ASN A 230 -20.42 19.93 26.29
CA ASN A 230 -21.26 18.76 26.44
C ASN A 230 -21.16 18.28 27.88
N LYS A 231 -22.29 17.99 28.52
CA LYS A 231 -22.34 17.35 29.82
C LYS A 231 -23.40 16.27 29.83
N THR A 232 -22.98 15.05 30.12
CA THR A 232 -23.86 13.89 30.29
C THR A 232 -23.80 13.42 31.73
N VAL A 233 -24.97 13.24 32.34
CA VAL A 233 -25.14 12.71 33.69
C VAL A 233 -26.06 11.51 33.61
N LEU A 234 -25.55 10.34 33.99
CA LEU A 234 -26.30 9.11 34.15
C LEU A 234 -26.55 8.90 35.65
N THR A 235 -27.82 8.90 36.03
CA THR A 235 -28.27 8.62 37.40
C THR A 235 -28.79 7.19 37.45
N PRO A 236 -28.15 6.28 38.20
CA PRO A 236 -28.56 4.90 38.22
C PRO A 236 -29.85 4.69 39.03
N GLU A 237 -30.70 3.77 38.57
CA GLU A 237 -31.92 3.38 39.31
C GLU A 237 -31.58 2.53 40.54
N TYR A 238 -30.59 1.64 40.38
CA TYR A 238 -30.05 0.76 41.41
C TYR A 238 -28.72 1.30 41.95
N ASP A 239 -28.34 0.88 43.15
CA ASP A 239 -27.03 1.23 43.69
C ASP A 239 -25.91 0.58 42.84
N PRO A 240 -24.85 1.33 42.47
CA PRO A 240 -23.77 0.78 41.63
C PRO A 240 -22.94 -0.33 42.28
N TYR A 241 -22.97 -0.45 43.60
CA TYR A 241 -22.25 -1.49 44.35
C TYR A 241 -23.20 -2.61 44.79
N ASP A 242 -24.45 -2.27 45.11
CA ASP A 242 -25.56 -3.19 45.41
C ASP A 242 -26.58 -3.19 44.27
N LEU A 243 -26.30 -3.94 43.19
CA LEU A 243 -27.08 -3.89 41.95
C LEU A 243 -28.58 -4.23 42.10
N ASP A 244 -28.99 -4.84 43.21
CA ASP A 244 -30.36 -5.23 43.55
C ASP A 244 -31.13 -4.23 44.42
N VAL A 245 -30.42 -3.31 45.10
CA VAL A 245 -31.04 -2.30 45.95
C VAL A 245 -31.29 -1.04 45.13
N ARG A 246 -32.53 -0.54 45.15
CA ARG A 246 -32.84 0.75 44.50
C ARG A 246 -32.07 1.87 45.20
N MET A 247 -31.49 2.77 44.41
CA MET A 247 -30.72 3.91 44.92
C MET A 247 -31.54 4.78 45.89
N LYS A 248 -32.85 4.91 45.64
CA LYS A 248 -33.78 5.64 46.53
C LYS A 248 -33.90 5.01 47.92
N ASP A 249 -33.93 3.67 47.99
CA ASP A 249 -34.07 2.94 49.26
C ASP A 249 -32.75 2.92 50.03
N LYS A 250 -31.61 2.77 49.33
CA LYS A 250 -30.28 2.95 49.92
C LYS A 250 -30.12 4.35 50.53
N LEU A 251 -30.52 5.40 49.81
CA LEU A 251 -30.43 6.78 50.32
C LEU A 251 -31.31 7.05 51.55
N ARG A 252 -32.44 6.34 51.70
CA ARG A 252 -33.32 6.45 52.90
C ARG A 252 -32.69 5.83 54.14
N SER A 253 -31.74 4.90 53.99
CA SER A 253 -31.07 4.23 55.12
C SER A 253 -30.03 5.12 55.83
N TYR A 254 -29.57 6.21 55.21
CA TYR A 254 -28.62 7.14 55.82
C TYR A 254 -29.32 8.25 56.60
N HIS A 255 -28.88 8.48 57.84
CA HIS A 255 -29.51 9.41 58.77
C HIS A 255 -29.15 10.89 58.49
N THR A 256 -27.94 11.20 58.03
CA THR A 256 -27.51 12.59 57.78
C THR A 256 -27.67 13.03 56.32
N SER A 257 -27.97 14.32 56.09
CA SER A 257 -28.06 14.86 54.72
C SER A 257 -26.71 14.86 53.99
N ARG A 258 -25.62 15.05 54.75
CA ARG A 258 -24.25 15.11 54.21
C ARG A 258 -23.81 13.75 53.65
N GLU A 259 -24.11 12.66 54.35
CA GLU A 259 -23.82 11.30 53.87
C GLU A 259 -24.65 10.98 52.63
N ARG A 260 -25.96 11.31 52.64
CA ARG A 260 -26.85 11.12 51.48
C ARG A 260 -26.34 11.83 50.23
N ASP A 261 -25.91 13.09 50.36
CA ASP A 261 -25.40 13.87 49.22
C ASP A 261 -24.04 13.34 48.73
N SER A 262 -23.20 12.84 49.64
CA SER A 262 -21.92 12.20 49.28
C SER A 262 -22.14 10.92 48.48
N VAL A 263 -22.95 9.99 49.00
CA VAL A 263 -23.26 8.71 48.34
C VAL A 263 -23.93 8.97 46.99
N LYS A 264 -24.90 9.90 46.94
CA LYS A 264 -25.54 10.30 45.69
C LYS A 264 -24.52 10.78 44.66
N ARG A 265 -23.56 11.63 45.04
CA ARG A 265 -22.53 12.13 44.11
C ARG A 265 -21.58 11.04 43.62
N MET A 266 -21.23 10.10 44.49
CA MET A 266 -20.36 8.97 44.15
C MET A 266 -21.02 7.98 43.19
N SER A 267 -22.34 7.86 43.23
CA SER A 267 -23.09 6.92 42.38
C SER A 267 -23.41 7.46 40.99
N LEU A 268 -23.22 8.76 40.72
CA LEU A 268 -23.47 9.33 39.40
C LEU A 268 -22.31 9.03 38.46
N ASP A 269 -22.64 8.63 37.23
CA ASP A 269 -21.68 8.61 36.12
C ASP A 269 -21.84 9.92 35.33
N GLN A 270 -20.76 10.69 35.28
CA GLN A 270 -20.75 12.03 34.71
C GLN A 270 -19.58 12.16 33.76
N THR A 271 -19.85 12.69 32.57
CA THR A 271 -18.83 13.06 31.59
C THR A 271 -19.09 14.49 31.15
N THR A 272 -18.07 15.35 31.21
CA THR A 272 -18.13 16.73 30.75
C THR A 272 -17.04 16.93 29.71
N SER A 273 -17.42 17.30 28.49
CA SER A 273 -16.49 17.64 27.41
C SER A 273 -16.58 19.12 27.08
N LYS A 274 -15.44 19.80 27.05
CA LYS A 274 -15.30 21.22 26.73
C LYS A 274 -14.33 21.34 25.57
N THR A 275 -14.70 22.04 24.51
CA THR A 275 -13.80 22.26 23.36
C THR A 275 -13.87 23.71 22.93
N ILE A 276 -12.72 24.32 22.70
CA ILE A 276 -12.60 25.64 22.07
C ILE A 276 -11.56 25.50 20.97
N SER A 277 -11.91 25.85 19.75
CA SER A 277 -11.03 25.75 18.60
C SER A 277 -11.09 26.99 17.72
N PHE A 278 -9.93 27.42 17.29
CA PHE A 278 -9.68 28.45 16.30
C PHE A 278 -9.03 27.74 15.13
N SER A 279 -9.76 27.57 14.04
CA SER A 279 -9.27 26.80 12.90
C SER A 279 -8.83 27.73 11.79
N ASN A 280 -7.55 27.60 11.36
CA ASN A 280 -7.03 28.28 10.17
C ASN A 280 -7.32 29.80 10.18
N VAL A 281 -7.02 30.45 11.30
CA VAL A 281 -7.08 31.90 11.46
C VAL A 281 -6.10 32.53 10.47
N ARG A 282 -6.61 33.42 9.62
CA ARG A 282 -5.85 34.08 8.55
C ARG A 282 -5.93 35.59 8.68
N PHE A 283 -4.81 36.24 8.41
CA PHE A 283 -4.67 37.69 8.55
C PHE A 283 -4.44 38.34 7.18
N GLY A 284 -5.46 39.02 6.66
CA GLY A 284 -5.33 39.77 5.40
C GLY A 284 -5.72 38.97 4.15
N ARG A 285 -6.09 39.71 3.09
CA ARG A 285 -6.43 39.11 1.80
C ARG A 285 -5.16 38.70 1.05
N PRO A 286 -5.14 37.55 0.37
CA PRO A 286 -4.03 37.16 -0.48
C PRO A 286 -3.74 38.24 -1.53
N SER A 287 -2.53 38.80 -1.52
CA SER A 287 -2.10 39.77 -2.52
C SER A 287 -1.99 39.12 -3.91
N MET A 288 -2.37 39.83 -4.97
CA MET A 288 -2.13 39.37 -6.36
C MET A 288 -0.63 39.16 -6.68
N LYS A 289 0.25 39.85 -5.95
CA LYS A 289 1.71 39.71 -5.96
C LYS A 289 2.17 39.46 -4.52
N PRO A 290 2.13 38.21 -4.04
CA PRO A 290 2.55 37.90 -2.69
C PRO A 290 4.02 38.25 -2.52
N LYS A 291 4.37 38.90 -1.41
CA LYS A 291 5.74 39.13 -0.97
C LYS A 291 6.06 38.16 0.16
N ILE A 292 7.34 37.87 0.35
CA ILE A 292 7.82 36.91 1.36
C ILE A 292 7.38 37.36 2.78
N TRP A 293 7.38 38.66 3.06
CA TRP A 293 7.03 39.22 4.37
C TRP A 293 5.55 39.62 4.52
N ASP A 294 4.67 39.27 3.58
CA ASP A 294 3.25 39.59 3.72
C ASP A 294 2.62 38.79 4.87
N ILE A 295 1.90 39.48 5.75
CA ILE A 295 1.22 38.87 6.91
C ILE A 295 0.17 37.83 6.47
N SER A 296 -0.37 37.95 5.25
CA SER A 296 -1.30 36.98 4.64
C SER A 296 -0.71 35.59 4.41
N ASN A 297 0.60 35.44 4.53
CA ASN A 297 1.26 34.14 4.44
C ASN A 297 1.19 33.35 5.76
N PHE A 298 0.79 33.97 6.87
CA PHE A 298 0.71 33.31 8.17
C PHE A 298 -0.69 32.75 8.44
N ASP A 299 -0.75 31.51 8.90
CA ASP A 299 -1.94 30.86 9.42
C ASP A 299 -1.72 30.39 10.86
N PHE A 300 -2.75 30.54 11.69
CA PHE A 300 -2.72 30.09 13.08
C PHE A 300 -3.90 29.16 13.37
N SER A 301 -3.66 28.10 14.11
CA SER A 301 -4.71 27.20 14.60
C SER A 301 -4.47 26.90 16.07
N TYR A 302 -5.52 26.85 16.88
CA TYR A 302 -5.43 26.48 18.28
C TYR A 302 -6.69 25.73 18.70
N THR A 303 -6.54 24.57 19.33
CA THR A 303 -7.64 23.79 19.87
C THR A 303 -7.31 23.39 21.29
N PHE A 304 -8.21 23.71 22.21
CA PHE A 304 -8.24 23.20 23.56
C PHE A 304 -9.42 22.25 23.68
N SER A 305 -9.19 21.05 24.20
CA SER A 305 -10.25 20.08 24.52
C SER A 305 -10.00 19.48 25.88
N SER A 306 -11.03 19.41 26.72
CA SER A 306 -10.97 18.86 28.08
C SER A 306 -12.11 17.90 28.27
N ILE A 307 -11.81 16.69 28.72
CA ILE A 307 -12.79 15.66 29.07
C ILE A 307 -12.60 15.32 30.53
N ASP A 308 -13.61 15.63 31.34
CA ASP A 308 -13.67 15.31 32.76
C ASP A 308 -14.72 14.21 32.97
N GLN A 309 -14.30 13.06 33.50
CA GLN A 309 -15.16 11.93 33.79
C GLN A 309 -15.03 11.50 35.25
N SER A 310 -16.17 11.19 35.87
CA SER A 310 -16.28 10.62 37.22
C SER A 310 -17.40 9.59 37.22
N SER A 311 -17.15 8.41 37.78
CA SER A 311 -18.12 7.33 37.89
C SER A 311 -17.98 6.62 39.25
N PRO A 312 -18.84 5.64 39.56
CA PRO A 312 -18.68 4.84 40.78
C PRO A 312 -17.31 4.13 40.87
N LEU A 313 -16.69 3.79 39.74
CA LEU A 313 -15.36 3.16 39.71
C LEU A 313 -14.21 4.17 39.56
N ILE A 314 -14.50 5.37 39.03
CA ILE A 314 -13.51 6.38 38.68
C ILE A 314 -13.73 7.63 39.54
N ALA A 315 -12.75 7.98 40.37
CA ALA A 315 -12.82 9.21 41.17
C ALA A 315 -12.60 10.44 40.29
N GLU A 316 -11.57 10.37 39.43
CA GLU A 316 -11.21 11.42 38.49
C GLU A 316 -10.59 10.79 37.24
N ASN A 317 -11.09 11.18 36.08
CA ASN A 317 -10.44 10.94 34.80
C ASN A 317 -10.50 12.25 34.01
N SER A 318 -9.41 13.01 34.00
CA SER A 318 -9.34 14.32 33.34
C SER A 318 -8.30 14.28 32.23
N ILE A 319 -8.72 14.58 31.01
CA ILE A 319 -7.86 14.59 29.82
C ILE A 319 -7.92 15.96 29.18
N ASP A 320 -6.87 16.75 29.39
CA ASP A 320 -6.69 18.03 28.74
C ASP A 320 -5.77 17.89 27.52
N LYS A 321 -6.24 18.34 26.36
CA LYS A 321 -5.53 18.36 25.09
C LYS A 321 -5.40 19.78 24.58
N TYR A 322 -4.19 20.14 24.22
CA TYR A 322 -3.83 21.42 23.62
C TYR A 322 -3.16 21.14 22.29
N PHE A 323 -3.76 21.63 21.22
CA PHE A 323 -3.18 21.62 19.89
C PHE A 323 -2.96 23.07 19.45
N ALA A 324 -1.76 23.40 19.02
CA ALA A 324 -1.46 24.70 18.43
C ALA A 324 -0.69 24.50 17.12
N GLY A 325 -0.99 25.30 16.11
CA GLY A 325 -0.32 25.26 14.82
C GLY A 325 -0.02 26.67 14.34
N LEU A 326 1.24 26.91 13.97
CA LEU A 326 1.66 28.13 13.28
C LEU A 326 2.20 27.74 11.92
N GLY A 327 1.54 28.19 10.86
CA GLY A 327 1.95 28.01 9.48
C GLY A 327 2.43 29.33 8.87
N TYR A 328 3.42 29.23 8.01
CA TYR A 328 3.88 30.25 7.10
C TYR A 328 3.92 29.61 5.71
N THR A 329 3.19 30.16 4.75
CA THR A 329 3.13 29.65 3.37
C THR A 329 3.22 30.79 2.38
N PHE A 330 4.37 30.92 1.74
CA PHE A 330 4.60 31.85 0.65
C PHE A 330 4.49 31.14 -0.70
N ASN A 331 3.54 31.58 -1.52
CA ASN A 331 3.34 31.09 -2.89
C ASN A 331 3.89 32.10 -3.89
N GLY A 332 5.16 31.94 -4.28
CA GLY A 332 5.82 32.84 -5.22
C GLY A 332 5.42 32.59 -6.67
N LYS A 333 5.19 33.67 -7.42
CA LYS A 333 5.12 33.59 -8.90
C LYS A 333 6.55 33.61 -9.44
N PRO A 334 6.99 32.60 -10.21
CA PRO A 334 8.38 32.53 -10.68
C PRO A 334 8.72 33.72 -11.59
N HIS A 335 9.83 34.40 -11.30
CA HIS A 335 10.32 35.53 -12.08
C HIS A 335 11.70 35.21 -12.68
N PHE A 336 11.72 34.81 -13.95
CA PHE A 336 12.95 34.44 -14.64
C PHE A 336 13.68 35.66 -15.21
N ILE A 337 14.90 35.89 -14.73
CA ILE A 337 15.82 36.91 -15.24
C ILE A 337 16.70 36.28 -16.32
N GLU A 338 16.74 36.87 -17.52
CA GLU A 338 17.55 36.42 -18.66
C GLU A 338 18.74 37.39 -18.89
N PRO A 339 19.86 37.26 -18.15
CA PRO A 339 20.92 38.27 -18.11
C PRO A 339 21.57 38.52 -19.48
N PHE A 340 21.75 37.47 -20.28
CA PHE A 340 22.44 37.56 -21.58
C PHE A 340 21.54 38.05 -22.72
N LYS A 341 20.22 38.15 -22.53
CA LYS A 341 19.29 38.54 -23.61
C LYS A 341 19.50 39.97 -24.11
N ARG A 342 19.97 40.87 -23.23
CA ARG A 342 20.29 42.26 -23.57
C ARG A 342 21.72 42.42 -24.12
N LEU A 343 22.67 41.61 -23.64
CA LEU A 343 24.07 41.64 -24.06
C LEU A 343 24.25 41.04 -25.46
N ILE A 344 23.62 39.89 -25.72
CA ILE A 344 23.69 39.19 -27.00
C ILE A 344 22.51 39.62 -27.88
N LYS A 345 22.74 40.63 -28.74
CA LYS A 345 21.72 41.15 -29.68
C LYS A 345 21.48 40.26 -30.90
N SER A 346 22.44 39.37 -31.20
CA SER A 346 22.32 38.40 -32.30
C SER A 346 21.12 37.49 -32.08
N LYS A 347 20.33 37.24 -33.14
CA LYS A 347 19.22 36.27 -33.15
C LYS A 347 19.66 34.91 -33.73
N SER A 348 20.96 34.64 -33.70
CA SER A 348 21.49 33.36 -34.18
C SER A 348 20.99 32.21 -33.30
N PRO A 349 20.42 31.14 -33.88
CA PRO A 349 19.99 29.95 -33.14
C PRO A 349 21.09 29.32 -32.27
N TRP A 350 22.36 29.44 -32.68
CA TRP A 350 23.52 28.89 -31.96
C TRP A 350 23.81 29.60 -30.62
N LEU A 351 23.39 30.86 -30.49
CA LEU A 351 23.56 31.64 -29.27
C LEU A 351 22.32 31.59 -28.39
N GLU A 352 21.26 30.89 -28.80
CA GLU A 352 19.98 30.86 -28.09
C GLU A 352 20.10 30.17 -26.73
N PHE A 353 20.90 29.11 -26.61
CA PHE A 353 21.20 28.44 -25.33
C PHE A 353 21.74 29.42 -24.28
N ILE A 354 22.77 30.21 -24.64
CA ILE A 354 23.37 31.21 -23.72
C ILE A 354 22.42 32.39 -23.52
N ARG A 355 21.80 32.89 -24.60
CA ARG A 355 20.90 34.06 -24.57
C ARG A 355 19.67 33.84 -23.69
N SER A 356 19.13 32.63 -23.70
CA SER A 356 17.93 32.22 -22.96
C SER A 356 18.24 31.55 -21.63
N PHE A 357 19.51 31.52 -21.22
CA PHE A 357 19.89 31.19 -19.86
C PHE A 357 19.11 32.10 -18.91
N ASN A 358 18.49 31.50 -17.91
CA ASN A 358 17.58 32.17 -17.02
C ASN A 358 17.81 31.70 -15.60
N ILE A 359 17.66 32.61 -14.65
CA ILE A 359 17.71 32.33 -13.22
C ILE A 359 16.47 32.92 -12.59
N ASN A 360 15.84 32.19 -11.70
CA ASN A 360 14.74 32.65 -10.87
C ASN A 360 15.23 32.82 -9.43
N PRO A 361 15.36 34.05 -8.92
CA PRO A 361 15.82 34.29 -7.55
C PRO A 361 14.73 34.06 -6.50
N THR A 362 13.46 33.93 -6.90
CA THR A 362 12.34 33.77 -5.99
C THR A 362 11.89 32.30 -5.93
N PRO A 363 11.77 31.69 -4.74
CA PRO A 363 11.19 30.34 -4.62
C PRO A 363 9.73 30.35 -5.08
N SER A 364 9.29 29.25 -5.68
CA SER A 364 7.91 29.08 -6.13
C SER A 364 6.99 28.77 -4.95
N LEU A 365 7.48 28.01 -3.97
CA LEU A 365 6.83 27.74 -2.70
C LEU A 365 7.88 27.78 -1.60
N LEU A 366 7.59 28.48 -0.52
CA LEU A 366 8.32 28.38 0.74
C LEU A 366 7.28 28.24 1.85
N SER A 367 7.26 27.09 2.50
CA SER A 367 6.36 26.80 3.60
C SER A 367 7.12 26.28 4.80
N PHE A 368 6.73 26.78 5.96
CA PHE A 368 7.17 26.34 7.26
C PHE A 368 5.94 26.20 8.14
N ARG A 369 5.74 25.04 8.75
CA ARG A 369 4.65 24.82 9.69
C ARG A 369 5.22 24.19 10.95
N THR A 370 4.84 24.72 12.10
CA THR A 370 5.11 24.07 13.37
C THR A 370 3.80 23.77 14.07
N THR A 371 3.65 22.53 14.53
CA THR A 371 2.52 22.13 15.35
C THR A 371 2.99 21.64 16.71
N VAL A 372 2.16 21.87 17.70
CA VAL A 372 2.36 21.53 19.09
C VAL A 372 1.15 20.73 19.51
N ASP A 373 1.39 19.54 20.05
CA ASP A 373 0.36 18.64 20.52
C ASP A 373 0.72 18.19 21.94
N ARG A 374 -0.05 18.67 22.91
CA ARG A 374 0.16 18.43 24.34
C ARG A 374 -1.07 17.81 24.95
N GLN A 375 -0.89 16.69 25.63
CA GLN A 375 -1.92 16.02 26.42
C GLN A 375 -1.46 15.90 27.87
N MET A 376 -2.38 16.19 28.78
CA MET A 376 -2.26 15.90 30.20
C MET A 376 -3.48 15.08 30.63
N GLY A 377 -3.29 13.77 30.71
CA GLY A 377 -4.25 12.81 31.26
C GLY A 377 -3.95 12.52 32.72
N ILE A 378 -4.99 12.53 33.55
CA ILE A 378 -4.98 12.18 34.97
C ILE A 378 -6.03 11.11 35.17
N TYR A 379 -5.66 10.02 35.83
CA TYR A 379 -6.59 8.95 36.17
C TYR A 379 -6.41 8.51 37.62
N THR A 380 -7.49 8.59 38.38
CA THR A 380 -7.57 8.19 39.79
C THR A 380 -8.76 7.25 39.96
N PRO A 381 -8.54 5.96 40.25
CA PRO A 381 -9.63 5.03 40.55
C PRO A 381 -10.25 5.36 41.91
N ARG A 382 -11.53 5.04 42.09
CA ARG A 382 -12.28 5.36 43.30
C ARG A 382 -12.07 4.28 44.37
N SER A 383 -11.57 4.66 45.55
CA SER A 383 -11.57 3.78 46.72
C SER A 383 -13.00 3.66 47.29
N VAL A 384 -13.48 2.42 47.43
CA VAL A 384 -14.87 2.10 47.85
C VAL A 384 -15.06 2.09 49.38
N ASN A 385 -13.98 2.05 50.17
CA ASN A 385 -14.02 1.98 51.65
C ASN A 385 -13.86 3.36 52.33
N LEU A 386 -14.79 4.29 52.09
CA LEU A 386 -14.72 5.63 52.66
C LEU A 386 -15.34 5.78 54.07
N TYR A 387 -15.97 4.72 54.61
CA TYR A 387 -16.68 4.78 55.91
C TYR A 387 -16.41 3.59 56.85
N ALA A 388 -15.35 2.81 56.65
CA ALA A 388 -14.91 1.86 57.67
C ALA A 388 -14.28 2.67 58.82
N SER A 389 -14.97 2.73 59.96
CA SER A 389 -14.51 3.40 61.16
C SER A 389 -13.11 2.93 61.57
N GLY A 390 -12.10 3.80 61.46
CA GLY A 390 -10.82 3.66 62.13
C GLY A 390 -9.65 3.00 61.38
N ALA A 391 -9.78 2.64 60.10
CA ALA A 391 -8.65 2.18 59.28
C ALA A 391 -8.23 3.26 58.28
N GLU A 392 -6.91 3.50 58.14
CA GLU A 392 -6.36 4.38 57.10
C GLU A 392 -6.95 3.98 55.73
N VAL A 393 -7.62 4.93 55.08
CA VAL A 393 -8.21 4.71 53.76
C VAL A 393 -7.05 4.61 52.78
N ASP A 394 -6.80 3.40 52.27
CA ASP A 394 -5.81 3.19 51.20
C ASP A 394 -6.33 3.85 49.93
N THR A 395 -5.86 5.07 49.65
CA THR A 395 -6.21 5.82 48.45
C THR A 395 -5.38 5.29 47.30
N ALA A 396 -6.02 4.76 46.26
CA ALA A 396 -5.31 4.31 45.09
C ALA A 396 -4.50 5.45 44.44
N GLU A 397 -3.28 5.13 43.98
CA GLU A 397 -2.38 6.13 43.41
C GLU A 397 -2.93 6.71 42.10
N THR A 398 -2.69 8.01 41.90
CA THR A 398 -3.05 8.70 40.67
C THR A 398 -2.00 8.46 39.58
N THR A 399 -2.46 8.07 38.40
CA THR A 399 -1.61 7.82 37.23
C THR A 399 -1.69 8.98 36.24
N PHE A 400 -0.62 9.19 35.47
CA PHE A 400 -0.52 10.29 34.51
C PHE A 400 -0.20 9.76 33.12
N ASP A 401 -0.95 10.22 32.12
CA ASP A 401 -0.66 10.01 30.70
C ASP A 401 -0.32 11.36 30.05
N LYS A 402 0.97 11.62 29.87
CA LYS A 402 1.46 12.91 29.36
C LYS A 402 2.23 12.73 28.07
N TYR A 403 1.97 13.62 27.13
CA TYR A 403 2.91 13.89 26.05
C TYR A 403 2.87 15.34 25.63
N PHE A 404 4.03 15.84 25.22
CA PHE A 404 4.17 17.17 24.66
C PHE A 404 5.07 17.06 23.44
N ARG A 405 4.43 16.98 22.26
CA ARG A 405 5.10 16.81 20.97
C ARG A 405 5.13 18.13 20.23
N MET A 406 6.23 18.39 19.56
CA MET A 406 6.37 19.51 18.64
C MET A 406 6.87 18.97 17.30
N SER A 407 6.11 19.25 16.24
CA SER A 407 6.48 18.93 14.86
C SER A 407 6.82 20.22 14.10
N ARG A 408 7.79 20.12 13.19
CA ARG A 408 8.27 21.22 12.34
C ARG A 408 8.44 20.71 10.92
N ASP A 409 7.56 21.15 10.04
CA ASP A 409 7.53 20.85 8.62
C ASP A 409 8.14 21.98 7.82
N TYR A 410 9.02 21.63 6.90
CA TYR A 410 9.67 22.54 5.96
C TYR A 410 9.37 22.05 4.55
N ASN A 411 8.94 22.97 3.68
CA ASN A 411 8.73 22.67 2.27
C ASN A 411 9.24 23.84 1.42
N LEU A 412 10.14 23.55 0.51
CA LEU A 412 10.72 24.49 -0.43
C LEU A 412 10.63 23.89 -1.83
N ASN A 413 9.86 24.55 -2.70
CA ASN A 413 9.90 24.30 -4.13
C ASN A 413 10.51 25.51 -4.82
N TRP A 414 11.65 25.31 -5.46
CA TRP A 414 12.39 26.35 -6.15
C TRP A 414 12.73 25.94 -7.57
N ASN A 415 11.98 26.51 -8.51
CA ASN A 415 12.33 26.47 -9.93
C ASN A 415 13.51 27.41 -10.19
N LEU A 416 14.74 26.98 -9.87
CA LEU A 416 15.99 27.75 -10.03
C LEU A 416 16.15 28.30 -11.46
N THR A 417 15.77 27.49 -12.46
CA THR A 417 15.67 27.89 -13.87
C THR A 417 14.43 27.22 -14.48
N ARG A 418 14.03 27.58 -15.71
CA ARG A 418 12.95 26.88 -16.44
C ARG A 418 13.24 25.38 -16.66
N SER A 419 14.52 24.99 -16.57
CA SER A 419 15.03 23.64 -16.79
C SER A 419 15.46 22.94 -15.50
N LEU A 420 15.60 23.65 -14.37
CA LEU A 420 16.15 23.12 -13.12
C LEU A 420 15.20 23.45 -11.98
N ASN A 421 14.63 22.41 -11.38
CA ASN A 421 13.77 22.50 -10.22
C ASN A 421 14.43 21.80 -9.01
N LEU A 422 14.43 22.47 -7.87
CA LEU A 422 14.82 21.93 -6.57
C LEU A 422 13.56 21.81 -5.72
N ASP A 423 13.27 20.61 -5.27
CA ASP A 423 12.23 20.33 -4.28
C ASP A 423 12.91 19.85 -2.99
N PHE A 424 12.57 20.44 -1.86
CA PHE A 424 13.12 20.07 -0.56
C PHE A 424 12.01 20.05 0.47
N THR A 425 11.85 18.91 1.12
CA THR A 425 10.91 18.71 2.22
C THR A 425 11.64 18.14 3.41
N ALA A 426 11.39 18.66 4.62
CA ALA A 426 11.90 18.09 5.85
C ALA A 426 10.84 18.10 6.94
N ASN A 427 10.84 17.09 7.79
CA ASN A 427 10.01 16.98 8.98
C ASN A 427 10.91 16.70 10.19
N ASN A 428 10.75 17.50 11.24
CA ASN A 428 11.41 17.30 12.52
C ASN A 428 10.35 17.11 13.60
N LEU A 429 10.31 15.91 14.17
CA LEU A 429 9.50 15.57 15.34
C LEU A 429 10.38 15.60 16.60
N SER A 430 9.85 16.25 17.62
CA SER A 430 10.51 16.42 18.90
C SER A 430 9.54 16.27 20.06
N TYR A 431 10.10 15.94 21.21
CA TYR A 431 9.40 15.81 22.46
C TYR A 431 9.89 16.87 23.45
N VAL A 432 8.96 17.60 24.04
CA VAL A 432 9.25 18.55 25.12
C VAL A 432 9.14 17.78 26.43
N ASP A 433 10.29 17.50 27.05
CA ASP A 433 10.32 16.70 28.27
C ASP A 433 9.67 17.48 29.43
N GLU A 434 8.60 16.92 30.01
CA GLU A 434 7.88 17.50 31.15
C GLU A 434 8.27 16.79 32.47
N PRO A 435 8.34 17.52 33.60
CA PRO A 435 8.55 16.91 34.92
C PRO A 435 7.44 15.94 35.34
N TYR A 436 7.77 15.00 36.21
CA TYR A 436 6.81 14.05 36.77
C TYR A 436 5.70 14.73 37.61
N GLY A 437 4.49 14.15 37.57
CA GLY A 437 3.33 14.63 38.33
C GLY A 437 2.73 15.94 37.82
N TYR A 438 1.92 16.60 38.64
CA TYR A 438 1.31 17.88 38.29
C TYR A 438 2.35 18.98 38.00
N LEU A 439 1.98 19.95 37.15
CA LEU A 439 2.73 21.21 36.94
C LEU A 439 2.30 22.29 37.96
N ASP A 440 2.40 21.94 39.23
CA ASP A 440 1.97 22.73 40.39
C ASP A 440 3.01 23.77 40.81
N THR A 441 4.29 23.42 40.79
CA THR A 441 5.39 24.31 41.19
C THR A 441 5.88 25.20 40.06
N LYS A 442 6.34 26.41 40.42
CA LYS A 442 6.97 27.33 39.47
C LYS A 442 8.18 26.71 38.76
N ALA A 443 9.03 25.98 39.50
CA ALA A 443 10.19 25.29 38.95
C ALA A 443 9.83 24.29 37.83
N LYS A 444 8.76 23.50 38.01
CA LYS A 444 8.30 22.56 36.98
C LYS A 444 7.79 23.28 35.73
N ARG A 445 7.06 24.39 35.89
CA ARG A 445 6.57 25.21 34.78
C ARG A 445 7.70 25.89 34.02
N ASP A 446 8.67 26.45 34.74
CA ASP A 446 9.84 27.10 34.15
C ASP A 446 10.67 26.10 33.34
N SER A 447 10.85 24.87 33.86
CA SER A 447 11.52 23.77 33.14
C SER A 447 10.77 23.37 31.85
N MET A 448 9.44 23.23 31.91
CA MET A 448 8.63 22.89 30.73
C MET A 448 8.71 23.99 29.67
N TRP A 449 8.57 25.26 30.05
CA TRP A 449 8.66 26.38 29.11
C TRP A 449 10.08 26.52 28.54
N HIS A 450 11.12 26.31 29.34
CA HIS A 450 12.49 26.27 28.86
C HIS A 450 12.65 25.20 27.77
N ASN A 451 12.24 23.96 28.06
CA ASN A 451 12.31 22.85 27.10
C ASN A 451 11.50 23.14 25.83
N PHE A 452 10.32 23.77 25.96
CA PHE A 452 9.49 24.19 24.83
C PHE A 452 10.20 25.21 23.93
N TRP A 453 10.73 26.29 24.51
CA TRP A 453 11.41 27.35 23.74
C TRP A 453 12.75 26.90 23.14
N THR A 454 13.42 25.91 23.73
CA THR A 454 14.58 25.25 23.11
C THR A 454 14.21 24.30 21.96
N GLY A 455 12.92 24.09 21.70
CA GLY A 455 12.41 23.24 20.61
C GLY A 455 12.37 21.75 20.94
N GLY A 456 12.43 21.38 22.22
CA GLY A 456 12.40 20.00 22.70
C GLY A 456 13.60 19.15 22.23
N ARG A 457 13.58 17.88 22.65
CA ARG A 457 14.53 16.86 22.20
C ARG A 457 14.00 16.20 20.94
N ASN A 458 14.78 16.24 19.85
CA ASN A 458 14.39 15.59 18.61
C ASN A 458 14.29 14.08 18.81
N THR A 459 13.20 13.49 18.31
CA THR A 459 12.97 12.03 18.31
C THR A 459 13.08 11.46 16.92
N GLN A 460 12.73 12.24 15.90
CA GLN A 460 12.84 11.85 14.51
C GLN A 460 13.09 13.07 13.64
N TYR A 461 13.97 12.93 12.66
CA TYR A 461 14.17 13.89 11.60
C TYR A 461 14.15 13.14 10.27
N SER A 462 13.38 13.62 9.32
CA SER A 462 13.35 13.09 7.96
C SER A 462 13.46 14.22 6.96
N GLN A 463 14.19 13.99 5.87
CA GLN A 463 14.27 14.95 4.78
C GLN A 463 14.32 14.24 3.43
N LYS A 464 13.82 14.94 2.42
CA LYS A 464 13.86 14.56 1.02
C LYS A 464 14.21 15.77 0.18
N ALA A 465 15.26 15.65 -0.61
CA ALA A 465 15.65 16.65 -1.60
C ALA A 465 15.56 16.02 -3.00
N ALA A 466 14.95 16.68 -3.97
CA ALA A 466 14.88 16.21 -5.35
C ALA A 466 15.31 17.32 -6.30
N LEU A 467 16.37 17.06 -7.07
CA LEU A 467 16.85 17.92 -8.14
C LEU A 467 16.36 17.36 -9.47
N SER A 468 15.54 18.11 -10.20
CA SER A 468 15.05 17.74 -11.53
C SER A 468 15.62 18.68 -12.58
N TYR A 469 16.42 18.16 -13.51
CA TYR A 469 17.06 18.91 -14.59
C TYR A 469 16.62 18.39 -15.95
N ASN A 470 15.81 19.20 -16.65
CA ASN A 470 15.48 19.02 -18.06
C ASN A 470 16.57 19.72 -18.89
N LEU A 471 17.48 18.96 -19.49
CA LEU A 471 18.57 19.56 -20.27
C LEU A 471 17.98 20.34 -21.45
N PRO A 472 18.28 21.65 -21.60
CA PRO A 472 17.69 22.48 -22.64
C PRO A 472 18.39 22.30 -24.00
N LEU A 473 18.44 21.04 -24.46
CA LEU A 473 19.02 20.63 -25.75
C LEU A 473 18.15 21.08 -26.94
N ASP A 474 16.86 21.33 -26.71
CA ASP A 474 15.92 21.96 -27.64
C ASP A 474 16.40 23.32 -28.15
N LYS A 475 17.26 23.99 -27.37
CA LYS A 475 17.85 25.29 -27.74
C LYS A 475 19.12 25.18 -28.57
N LEU A 476 19.69 23.99 -28.71
CA LEU A 476 20.85 23.73 -29.55
C LEU A 476 20.38 23.22 -30.92
N PRO A 477 20.62 23.94 -32.03
CA PRO A 477 20.10 23.58 -33.34
C PRO A 477 20.51 22.18 -33.85
N PHE A 478 21.57 21.59 -33.30
CA PHE A 478 22.05 20.25 -33.67
C PHE A 478 21.55 19.13 -32.72
N ALA A 479 20.90 19.47 -31.59
CA ALA A 479 20.49 18.53 -30.54
C ALA A 479 19.02 18.67 -30.13
N ASP A 480 18.22 19.47 -30.82
CA ASP A 480 16.78 19.67 -30.58
C ASP A 480 15.88 18.44 -30.83
N TRP A 481 16.46 17.38 -31.38
CA TRP A 481 15.87 16.05 -31.53
C TRP A 481 16.08 15.16 -30.29
N ILE A 482 16.84 15.64 -29.30
CA ILE A 482 17.14 14.94 -28.05
C ILE A 482 16.38 15.63 -26.91
N SER A 483 15.56 14.87 -26.19
CA SER A 483 14.98 15.26 -24.91
C SER A 483 15.67 14.46 -23.81
N MET A 484 16.26 15.14 -22.84
CA MET A 484 16.99 14.48 -21.74
C MET A 484 16.58 15.08 -20.41
N GLN A 485 16.05 14.25 -19.53
CA GLN A 485 15.62 14.61 -18.20
C GLN A 485 16.42 13.79 -17.18
N TYR A 486 17.10 14.48 -16.28
CA TYR A 486 17.82 13.90 -15.17
C TYR A 486 17.14 14.28 -13.86
N SER A 487 16.84 13.31 -13.01
CA SER A 487 16.31 13.54 -11.66
C SER A 487 17.20 12.83 -10.64
N TYR A 488 17.58 13.56 -9.59
CA TYR A 488 18.37 13.05 -8.49
C TYR A 488 17.65 13.34 -7.18
N SER A 489 17.13 12.30 -6.54
CA SER A 489 16.49 12.40 -5.23
C SER A 489 17.43 11.90 -4.14
N MET A 490 17.38 12.52 -2.98
CA MET A 490 18.17 12.24 -1.80
C MET A 490 17.20 12.14 -0.62
N ASN A 491 17.37 11.16 0.24
CA ASN A 491 16.62 11.02 1.48
C ASN A 491 17.58 10.81 2.65
N TYR A 492 17.23 11.37 3.80
CA TYR A 492 17.99 11.19 5.03
C TYR A 492 17.02 11.14 6.20
N ASP A 493 17.19 10.14 7.05
CA ASP A 493 16.38 9.93 8.23
C ASP A 493 17.31 9.74 9.44
N TRP A 494 16.92 10.32 10.56
CA TRP A 494 17.56 10.15 11.87
C TRP A 494 16.46 9.81 12.88
N VAL A 495 16.65 8.74 13.62
CA VAL A 495 15.70 8.26 14.63
C VAL A 495 16.42 8.14 15.96
N ALA A 496 15.92 8.84 16.97
CA ALA A 496 16.49 8.82 18.31
C ALA A 496 16.32 7.43 18.96
N SER A 497 17.30 7.03 19.76
CA SER A 497 17.17 5.87 20.63
C SER A 497 16.11 6.11 21.72
N SER A 498 15.59 5.03 22.30
CA SER A 498 14.79 5.14 23.53
C SER A 498 15.62 5.77 24.66
N LEU A 499 14.95 6.52 25.53
CA LEU A 499 15.57 7.09 26.74
C LEU A 499 16.12 6.02 27.70
N LEU A 500 15.54 4.81 27.66
CA LEU A 500 15.97 3.66 28.47
C LEU A 500 17.30 3.07 27.98
N SER A 501 17.72 3.37 26.75
CA SER A 501 18.88 2.73 26.11
C SER A 501 19.69 3.74 25.29
N LYS A 502 19.96 4.92 25.87
CA LYS A 502 20.76 5.98 25.21
C LYS A 502 22.17 5.53 24.79
N SER A 503 22.75 4.56 25.51
CA SER A 503 24.06 4.00 25.20
C SER A 503 24.09 3.24 23.87
N LEU A 504 22.95 2.72 23.41
CA LEU A 504 22.87 1.96 22.15
C LEU A 504 22.89 2.86 20.90
N GLY A 505 22.83 4.18 21.07
CA GLY A 505 22.88 5.14 19.97
C GLY A 505 21.61 5.23 19.11
N ASN A 506 21.56 6.28 18.31
CA ASN A 506 20.50 6.59 17.36
C ASN A 506 20.68 5.81 16.05
N ILE A 507 19.71 5.92 15.14
CA ILE A 507 19.78 5.28 13.82
C ILE A 507 19.79 6.37 12.76
N ILE A 508 20.74 6.30 11.83
CA ILE A 508 20.74 7.15 10.63
C ILE A 508 20.53 6.29 9.39
N GLU A 509 19.73 6.81 8.48
CA GLU A 509 19.48 6.20 7.18
C GLU A 509 19.74 7.24 6.10
N ASN A 510 20.34 6.79 5.00
CA ASN A 510 20.54 7.62 3.83
C ASN A 510 20.12 6.86 2.58
N GLY A 511 19.41 7.52 1.68
CA GLY A 511 19.22 7.01 0.34
C GLY A 511 19.43 8.07 -0.74
N ASN A 512 19.69 7.56 -1.94
CA ASN A 512 19.68 8.36 -3.14
C ASN A 512 18.99 7.58 -4.27
N SER A 513 18.43 8.31 -5.24
CA SER A 513 17.89 7.74 -6.46
C SER A 513 18.23 8.64 -7.64
N SER A 514 18.92 8.09 -8.64
CA SER A 514 19.30 8.77 -9.87
C SER A 514 18.50 8.19 -11.03
N ASN A 515 17.59 8.96 -11.61
CA ASN A 515 16.84 8.57 -12.80
C ASN A 515 17.20 9.47 -13.98
N LEU A 516 17.54 8.84 -15.10
CA LEU A 516 17.83 9.48 -16.36
C LEU A 516 16.87 8.95 -17.42
N ASN A 517 16.10 9.86 -18.01
CA ASN A 517 15.18 9.59 -19.11
C ASN A 517 15.66 10.35 -20.34
N GLY A 518 16.13 9.63 -21.35
CA GLY A 518 16.53 10.15 -22.65
C GLY A 518 15.56 9.71 -23.73
N GLN A 519 15.10 10.63 -24.56
CA GLN A 519 14.31 10.35 -25.75
C GLN A 519 14.98 11.01 -26.97
N PHE A 520 15.30 10.19 -27.96
CA PHE A 520 15.96 10.56 -29.19
C PHE A 520 14.95 10.41 -30.32
N ASP A 521 14.47 11.53 -30.87
CA ASP A 521 13.50 11.57 -31.97
C ASP A 521 14.24 11.80 -33.29
N PHE A 522 14.71 10.72 -33.90
CA PHE A 522 15.50 10.78 -35.12
C PHE A 522 14.71 11.35 -36.32
N ARG A 523 13.37 11.33 -36.29
CA ARG A 523 12.57 11.98 -37.34
C ARG A 523 12.89 13.47 -37.42
N LYS A 524 12.96 14.15 -36.28
CA LYS A 524 13.39 15.57 -36.21
C LYS A 524 14.82 15.78 -36.71
N LEU A 525 15.73 14.84 -36.44
CA LEU A 525 17.11 14.92 -36.96
C LEU A 525 17.13 14.83 -38.48
N TYR A 526 16.39 13.89 -39.05
CA TYR A 526 16.31 13.66 -40.49
C TYR A 526 15.63 14.82 -41.23
N ASP A 527 14.57 15.40 -40.64
CA ASP A 527 13.84 16.56 -41.18
C ASP A 527 14.71 17.81 -41.33
N LYS A 528 15.88 17.88 -40.66
CA LYS A 528 16.84 18.97 -40.86
C LYS A 528 17.47 18.96 -42.25
N SER A 529 17.59 17.79 -42.88
CA SER A 529 18.12 17.65 -44.23
C SER A 529 16.98 17.71 -45.24
N LYS A 530 16.91 18.80 -46.01
CA LYS A 530 15.92 18.96 -47.09
C LYS A 530 15.94 17.83 -48.12
N PHE A 531 17.12 17.23 -48.34
CA PHE A 531 17.28 16.09 -49.24
C PHE A 531 16.60 14.84 -48.66
N ILE A 532 16.82 14.56 -47.37
CA ILE A 532 16.22 13.41 -46.70
C ILE A 532 14.70 13.59 -46.62
N GLN A 533 14.23 14.78 -46.24
CA GLN A 533 12.81 15.12 -46.21
C GLN A 533 12.16 14.88 -47.59
N ALA A 534 12.75 15.42 -48.66
CA ALA A 534 12.26 15.23 -50.02
C ALA A 534 12.29 13.76 -50.48
N ALA A 535 13.26 12.97 -50.00
CA ALA A 535 13.36 11.56 -50.30
C ALA A 535 12.36 10.68 -49.53
N LEU A 536 11.96 11.10 -48.32
CA LEU A 536 11.01 10.41 -47.46
C LEU A 536 9.54 10.73 -47.80
N ASP A 537 9.25 11.99 -48.19
CA ASP A 537 7.96 12.47 -48.71
C ASP A 537 7.66 11.87 -50.10
N THR A 538 7.24 10.61 -50.12
CA THR A 538 6.70 9.95 -51.33
C THR A 538 5.18 9.85 -51.29
N THR A 539 4.53 10.60 -50.40
CA THR A 539 3.08 10.72 -50.37
C THR A 539 2.62 11.23 -51.74
N SER A 540 2.05 10.33 -52.51
CA SER A 540 1.31 10.61 -53.72
C SER A 540 0.11 11.48 -53.36
N MET A 541 0.32 12.79 -53.29
CA MET A 541 -0.72 13.80 -53.44
C MET A 541 -0.64 14.34 -54.87
N PRO A 542 -1.25 13.67 -55.87
CA PRO A 542 -1.59 14.34 -57.12
C PRO A 542 -2.76 15.27 -56.81
N SER A 543 -2.51 16.58 -56.65
CA SER A 543 -3.57 17.59 -56.94
C SER A 543 -3.19 19.05 -56.70
N LEU A 544 -2.14 19.40 -55.94
CA LEU A 544 -1.82 20.84 -55.72
C LEU A 544 -0.42 21.26 -56.15
N VAL A 545 0.55 20.35 -56.23
CA VAL A 545 1.93 20.69 -56.66
C VAL A 545 2.06 20.73 -58.19
N ASP A 546 1.25 19.97 -58.94
CA ASP A 546 1.19 20.04 -60.42
C ASP A 546 0.54 21.33 -60.95
N SER A 547 0.01 22.19 -60.07
CA SER A 547 -0.62 23.45 -60.47
C SER A 547 0.33 24.64 -60.59
N LEU A 548 1.59 24.52 -60.12
CA LEU A 548 2.57 25.60 -60.19
C LEU A 548 3.46 25.43 -61.42
N LYS A 549 3.07 26.08 -62.52
CA LYS A 549 3.81 26.04 -63.78
C LYS A 549 5.13 26.83 -63.65
N PRO A 550 6.19 26.49 -64.41
CA PRO A 550 7.39 27.33 -64.54
C PRO A 550 7.08 28.79 -64.93
N GLU A 551 5.93 28.99 -65.57
CA GLU A 551 5.35 30.30 -65.90
C GLU A 551 5.08 31.17 -64.66
N ASP A 552 4.68 30.59 -63.52
CA ASP A 552 4.41 31.35 -62.30
C ASP A 552 5.71 31.84 -61.63
N LYS A 553 6.82 31.08 -61.74
CA LYS A 553 8.15 31.54 -61.33
C LYS A 553 8.61 32.71 -62.20
N LYS A 554 8.44 32.60 -63.53
CA LYS A 554 8.72 33.69 -64.48
C LYS A 554 7.85 34.91 -64.19
N ARG A 555 6.57 34.74 -63.89
CA ARG A 555 5.66 35.82 -63.45
C ARG A 555 6.16 36.48 -62.17
N LEU A 556 6.53 35.70 -61.16
CA LEU A 556 7.01 36.23 -59.89
C LEU A 556 8.35 36.98 -60.04
N ASP A 557 9.27 36.46 -60.87
CA ASP A 557 10.53 37.11 -61.22
C ASP A 557 10.28 38.40 -62.03
N SER A 558 9.33 38.38 -62.96
CA SER A 558 8.92 39.57 -63.72
C SER A 558 8.26 40.63 -62.82
N LEU A 559 7.48 40.24 -61.81
CA LEU A 559 6.87 41.15 -60.83
C LEU A 559 7.93 41.83 -59.94
N ILE A 560 9.03 41.14 -59.65
CA ILE A 560 10.17 41.73 -58.93
C ILE A 560 10.95 42.69 -59.83
N GLN A 561 11.11 42.34 -61.11
CA GLN A 561 11.85 43.13 -62.09
C GLN A 561 11.08 44.39 -62.51
N ASN A 562 9.75 44.30 -62.62
CA ASN A 562 8.82 45.39 -62.94
C ASN A 562 8.35 46.19 -61.70
N LEU A 563 8.89 45.92 -60.52
CA LEU A 563 8.55 46.66 -59.32
C LEU A 563 9.08 48.10 -59.45
N PRO A 564 8.24 49.15 -59.34
CA PRO A 564 8.69 50.53 -59.54
C PRO A 564 9.80 50.89 -58.55
N LYS A 565 10.82 51.60 -59.04
CA LYS A 565 12.01 51.93 -58.22
C LYS A 565 11.58 52.83 -57.08
N ARG A 566 12.19 52.66 -55.90
CA ARG A 566 11.88 53.45 -54.68
C ARG A 566 11.88 54.97 -54.94
N LYS A 567 12.67 55.46 -55.89
CA LYS A 567 12.73 56.88 -56.26
C LYS A 567 11.49 57.37 -57.04
N GLU A 568 10.84 56.50 -57.81
CA GLU A 568 9.67 56.82 -58.63
C GLU A 568 8.37 56.85 -57.81
N VAL A 569 8.19 55.88 -56.91
CA VAL A 569 7.01 55.77 -56.01
C VAL A 569 6.90 56.93 -55.02
N VAL A 570 7.98 57.69 -54.86
CA VAL A 570 8.12 58.77 -53.87
C VAL A 570 8.30 60.12 -54.58
N LYS A 571 8.32 60.15 -55.93
CA LYS A 571 8.52 61.37 -56.72
C LYS A 571 7.26 62.25 -56.60
N GLY A 572 7.43 63.50 -56.15
CA GLY A 572 6.34 64.49 -56.04
C GLY A 572 5.50 64.43 -54.75
N LEU A 573 5.61 63.36 -53.94
CA LEU A 573 4.80 63.18 -52.72
C LEU A 573 5.50 63.75 -51.47
N LYS A 574 4.81 64.58 -50.68
CA LYS A 574 5.31 65.16 -49.41
C LYS A 574 4.43 64.73 -48.22
N GLY A 575 5.03 64.65 -47.03
CA GLY A 575 4.29 64.38 -45.79
C GLY A 575 3.70 62.96 -45.66
N ARG A 576 2.41 62.88 -45.29
CA ARG A 576 1.70 61.65 -44.88
C ARG A 576 1.53 60.66 -46.04
N GLU A 577 1.28 61.17 -47.25
CA GLU A 577 1.14 60.38 -48.48
C GLU A 577 2.44 59.69 -48.88
N ARG A 578 3.58 60.38 -48.75
CA ARG A 578 4.91 59.79 -48.95
C ARG A 578 5.15 58.61 -48.01
N LYS A 579 4.71 58.71 -46.75
CA LYS A 579 4.85 57.65 -45.75
C LYS A 579 3.93 56.46 -46.04
N LEU A 580 2.70 56.71 -46.51
CA LEU A 580 1.74 55.67 -46.89
C LEU A 580 2.19 54.93 -48.16
N ALA A 581 2.64 55.65 -49.20
CA ALA A 581 3.18 55.07 -50.43
C ALA A 581 4.41 54.20 -50.16
N LEU A 582 5.33 54.65 -49.29
CA LEU A 582 6.49 53.87 -48.89
C LEU A 582 6.11 52.62 -48.08
N ARG A 583 5.04 52.68 -47.26
CA ARG A 583 4.52 51.54 -46.49
C ARG A 583 3.91 50.49 -47.42
N ASN A 584 3.06 50.92 -48.35
CA ASN A 584 2.41 50.03 -49.32
C ASN A 584 3.44 49.39 -50.26
N TRP A 585 4.44 50.15 -50.74
CA TRP A 585 5.54 49.59 -51.53
C TRP A 585 6.37 48.56 -50.77
N ARG A 586 6.68 48.81 -49.48
CA ARG A 586 7.37 47.85 -48.63
C ARG A 586 6.54 46.59 -48.39
N ALA A 587 5.23 46.74 -48.16
CA ALA A 587 4.31 45.63 -47.98
C ALA A 587 4.21 44.78 -49.26
N MET A 588 4.08 45.41 -50.43
CA MET A 588 4.04 44.73 -51.73
C MET A 588 5.35 44.00 -52.03
N LYS A 589 6.50 44.65 -51.79
CA LYS A 589 7.83 44.03 -51.93
C LYS A 589 8.03 42.85 -50.98
N ALA A 590 7.56 42.97 -49.74
CA ALA A 590 7.62 41.90 -48.75
C ALA A 590 6.74 40.72 -49.18
N ALA A 591 5.49 40.97 -49.58
CA ALA A 591 4.56 39.94 -50.04
C ALA A 591 5.08 39.18 -51.28
N ILE A 592 5.65 39.87 -52.27
CA ILE A 592 6.23 39.22 -53.46
C ILE A 592 7.47 38.39 -53.10
N LYS A 593 8.32 38.88 -52.19
CA LYS A 593 9.50 38.15 -51.73
C LYS A 593 9.10 36.93 -50.89
N GLU A 594 8.08 37.05 -50.07
CA GLU A 594 7.52 35.98 -49.25
C GLU A 594 6.86 34.91 -50.12
N ALA A 595 6.09 35.31 -51.14
CA ALA A 595 5.56 34.41 -52.16
C ALA A 595 6.68 33.68 -52.92
N LYS A 596 7.81 34.34 -53.20
CA LYS A 596 8.97 33.71 -53.89
C LYS A 596 9.67 32.69 -53.01
N VAL A 597 9.83 33.02 -51.72
CA VAL A 597 10.41 32.11 -50.74
C VAL A 597 9.47 30.93 -50.49
N ALA A 598 8.15 31.15 -50.44
CA ALA A 598 7.14 30.10 -50.33
C ALA A 598 7.10 29.19 -51.58
N PHE A 599 7.20 29.77 -52.78
CA PHE A 599 7.30 29.03 -54.04
C PHE A 599 8.58 28.18 -54.09
N ASN A 600 9.73 28.76 -53.76
CA ASN A 600 11.01 28.03 -53.72
C ASN A 600 11.06 26.99 -52.59
N ARG A 601 10.36 27.19 -51.46
CA ARG A 601 10.21 26.18 -50.40
C ARG A 601 9.37 24.97 -50.85
N LYS A 602 8.47 25.14 -51.82
CA LYS A 602 7.59 24.09 -52.36
C LYS A 602 8.19 23.31 -53.54
N GLN A 603 9.36 23.69 -54.06
CA GLN A 603 10.09 22.88 -55.06
C GLN A 603 10.78 21.70 -54.35
N VAL A 604 10.02 20.62 -54.15
CA VAL A 604 10.55 19.35 -53.63
C VAL A 604 11.47 18.75 -54.68
N VAL A 605 12.73 18.47 -54.31
CA VAL A 605 13.68 17.76 -55.17
C VAL A 605 13.14 16.35 -55.39
N ARG A 606 12.65 16.05 -56.60
CA ARG A 606 12.19 14.70 -56.95
C ARG A 606 13.39 13.75 -56.97
N THR A 607 13.51 12.91 -55.95
CA THR A 607 14.50 11.83 -55.91
C THR A 607 13.96 10.59 -56.63
N SER A 608 14.85 9.78 -57.21
CA SER A 608 14.44 8.51 -57.82
C SER A 608 13.95 7.52 -56.76
N LYS A 609 13.12 6.54 -57.13
CA LYS A 609 12.60 5.51 -56.21
C LYS A 609 13.72 4.75 -55.48
N ALA A 610 14.85 4.50 -56.16
CA ALA A 610 16.02 3.84 -55.58
C ALA A 610 16.72 4.71 -54.52
N VAL A 611 16.85 6.02 -54.77
CA VAL A 611 17.41 6.97 -53.79
C VAL A 611 16.51 7.09 -52.57
N SER A 612 15.19 7.18 -52.76
CA SER A 612 14.23 7.19 -51.64
C SER A 612 14.28 5.91 -50.82
N ALA A 613 14.43 4.74 -51.44
CA ALA A 613 14.58 3.46 -50.73
C ALA A 613 15.90 3.40 -49.94
N ALA A 614 17.01 3.83 -50.52
CA ALA A 614 18.31 3.88 -49.84
C ALA A 614 18.28 4.86 -48.64
N VAL A 615 17.69 6.04 -48.82
CA VAL A 615 17.53 7.02 -47.74
C VAL A 615 16.65 6.47 -46.61
N ARG A 616 15.56 5.74 -46.93
CA ARG A 616 14.71 5.09 -45.93
C ARG A 616 15.45 4.07 -45.09
N LEU A 617 16.26 3.23 -45.73
CA LEU A 617 17.08 2.24 -45.04
C LEU A 617 18.12 2.92 -44.12
N LEU A 618 18.76 3.98 -44.61
CA LEU A 618 19.69 4.78 -43.79
C LEU A 618 19.00 5.55 -42.65
N THR A 619 17.70 5.84 -42.77
CA THR A 619 16.89 6.58 -41.78
C THR A 619 15.85 5.68 -41.10
N MET A 620 16.16 4.39 -41.01
CA MET A 620 15.24 3.39 -40.46
C MET A 620 14.95 3.63 -38.98
N ILE A 621 15.94 4.06 -38.19
CA ILE A 621 15.75 4.34 -36.76
C ILE A 621 14.86 5.58 -36.61
N LYS A 622 13.67 5.43 -36.04
CA LYS A 622 12.70 6.52 -35.85
C LYS A 622 12.80 7.15 -34.47
N SER A 623 12.90 6.34 -33.43
CA SER A 623 13.08 6.84 -32.08
C SER A 623 13.89 5.87 -31.22
N ILE A 624 14.61 6.41 -30.24
CA ILE A 624 15.24 5.63 -29.17
C ILE A 624 14.83 6.25 -27.84
N SER A 625 14.35 5.45 -26.90
CA SER A 625 14.11 5.84 -25.52
C SER A 625 15.08 5.08 -24.61
N VAL A 626 15.70 5.80 -23.67
CA VAL A 626 16.65 5.27 -22.71
C VAL A 626 16.16 5.67 -21.33
N THR A 627 15.89 4.68 -20.49
CA THR A 627 15.56 4.85 -19.08
C THR A 627 16.64 4.18 -18.27
N TYR A 628 17.34 4.95 -17.44
CA TYR A 628 18.31 4.44 -16.47
C TYR A 628 17.86 4.90 -15.09
N SER A 629 17.67 3.97 -14.17
CA SER A 629 17.40 4.26 -12.77
C SER A 629 18.42 3.52 -11.90
N SER A 630 18.94 4.21 -10.90
CA SER A 630 19.73 3.59 -9.84
C SER A 630 19.31 4.14 -8.49
N GLY A 631 19.23 3.27 -7.50
CA GLY A 631 18.85 3.61 -6.13
C GLY A 631 19.83 2.99 -5.16
N TYR A 632 20.22 3.77 -4.16
CA TYR A 632 21.05 3.31 -3.05
C TYR A 632 20.37 3.64 -1.75
N THR A 633 20.42 2.73 -0.78
CA THR A 633 20.05 3.04 0.59
C THR A 633 21.09 2.47 1.55
N SER A 634 21.25 3.11 2.70
CA SER A 634 22.08 2.66 3.80
C SER A 634 21.38 2.93 5.12
N ARG A 635 21.56 2.03 6.08
CA ARG A 635 21.05 2.14 7.44
C ARG A 635 22.18 1.82 8.40
N LEU A 636 22.53 2.79 9.23
CA LEU A 636 23.55 2.69 10.26
C LEU A 636 22.94 2.93 11.64
N PRO A 637 22.69 1.84 12.38
CA PRO A 637 22.29 1.92 13.78
C PRO A 637 23.53 2.17 14.66
N GLY A 638 23.33 2.64 15.89
CA GLY A 638 24.44 2.87 16.83
C GLY A 638 25.06 4.26 16.78
N TYR A 639 24.46 5.21 16.07
CA TYR A 639 24.97 6.57 15.88
C TYR A 639 24.74 7.46 17.10
N MET A 640 25.80 7.88 17.80
CA MET A 640 25.72 8.54 19.10
C MET A 640 25.35 10.03 19.05
N ASP A 641 25.49 10.69 17.90
CA ASP A 641 25.25 12.12 17.80
C ASP A 641 23.77 12.45 17.52
N SER A 642 23.40 13.68 17.84
CA SER A 642 22.08 14.26 17.63
C SER A 642 21.93 14.85 16.23
N THR A 643 20.69 15.08 15.80
CA THR A 643 20.39 15.87 14.60
C THR A 643 19.82 17.23 14.98
N LYS A 644 20.21 18.30 14.26
CA LYS A 644 19.71 19.66 14.48
C LYS A 644 19.06 20.23 13.22
N ALA A 645 19.69 21.21 12.57
CA ALA A 645 19.13 21.91 11.43
C ALA A 645 19.62 21.24 10.13
N LEU A 646 18.69 20.96 9.21
CA LEU A 646 19.00 20.31 7.93
C LEU A 646 19.64 18.91 8.07
N GLY A 647 19.30 18.19 9.15
CA GLY A 647 19.82 16.85 9.42
C GLY A 647 21.18 16.80 10.09
N GLU A 648 21.95 17.90 10.04
CA GLU A 648 23.32 17.98 10.55
C GLU A 648 23.37 18.57 11.96
N ASN A 649 24.28 18.06 12.80
CA ASN A 649 24.71 18.76 13.99
C ASN A 649 25.91 19.69 13.68
N TRP A 650 25.63 20.96 13.44
CA TRP A 650 26.62 21.97 13.08
C TRP A 650 27.73 22.22 14.13
N HIS A 651 27.55 21.72 15.36
CA HIS A 651 28.60 21.80 16.39
C HIS A 651 29.68 20.72 16.20
N SER A 652 29.28 19.50 15.86
CA SER A 652 30.16 18.33 15.71
C SER A 652 30.51 18.01 14.25
N GLY A 653 29.78 18.56 13.28
CA GLY A 653 29.95 18.28 11.85
C GLY A 653 29.57 16.84 11.46
N GLN A 654 28.60 16.26 12.17
CA GLN A 654 28.14 14.89 11.96
C GLN A 654 26.68 14.83 11.48
N PRO A 655 26.32 13.78 10.70
CA PRO A 655 27.20 12.76 10.11
C PRO A 655 28.02 13.27 8.91
N GLY A 656 27.72 14.49 8.44
CA GLY A 656 28.35 15.17 7.32
C GLY A 656 27.38 15.34 6.16
N LEU A 657 27.39 16.53 5.53
CA LEU A 657 26.51 16.88 4.41
C LEU A 657 26.53 15.87 3.26
N GLY A 658 27.67 15.23 3.01
CA GLY A 658 27.78 14.19 2.00
C GLY A 658 26.83 13.03 2.28
N TYR A 659 26.83 12.50 3.50
CA TYR A 659 25.94 11.42 3.92
C TYR A 659 24.49 11.89 3.86
N ILE A 660 24.18 13.06 4.41
CA ILE A 660 22.84 13.65 4.40
C ILE A 660 22.26 13.82 2.97
N PHE A 661 23.10 14.13 1.98
CA PHE A 661 22.71 14.34 0.59
C PHE A 661 22.99 13.13 -0.33
N GLY A 662 23.03 11.91 0.22
CA GLY A 662 23.00 10.69 -0.59
C GLY A 662 24.34 9.98 -0.80
N LYS A 663 25.46 10.49 -0.26
CA LYS A 663 26.76 9.81 -0.39
C LYS A 663 26.76 8.54 0.45
N GLN A 664 26.87 7.41 -0.23
CA GLN A 664 26.83 6.11 0.44
C GLN A 664 28.10 5.88 1.28
N PRO A 665 27.96 5.36 2.51
CA PRO A 665 29.08 5.02 3.37
C PRO A 665 29.92 3.90 2.76
N THR A 666 31.25 4.07 2.77
CA THR A 666 32.21 3.01 2.44
C THR A 666 32.74 2.39 3.74
N LYS A 667 33.47 1.28 3.61
CA LYS A 667 34.14 0.65 4.76
C LYS A 667 35.03 1.65 5.51
N GLU A 668 35.81 2.43 4.76
CA GLU A 668 36.71 3.45 5.33
C GLU A 668 35.94 4.57 6.04
N TRP A 669 34.73 4.90 5.56
CA TRP A 669 33.87 5.88 6.22
C TRP A 669 33.34 5.35 7.56
N LEU A 670 32.92 4.08 7.62
CA LEU A 670 32.48 3.44 8.87
C LEU A 670 33.62 3.40 9.90
N GLU A 671 34.81 2.96 9.47
CA GLU A 671 36.00 2.95 10.32
C GLU A 671 36.40 4.36 10.79
N ALA A 672 36.21 5.40 9.96
CA ALA A 672 36.43 6.78 10.38
C ALA A 672 35.44 7.22 11.46
N LYS A 673 34.14 6.94 11.31
CA LYS A 673 33.13 7.28 12.32
C LYS A 673 33.32 6.52 13.64
N ALA A 674 33.80 5.28 13.56
CA ALA A 674 34.21 4.50 14.72
C ALA A 674 35.39 5.15 15.45
N ARG A 675 36.46 5.56 14.72
CA ARG A 675 37.63 6.24 15.30
C ARG A 675 37.27 7.58 15.95
N ASP A 676 36.30 8.29 15.39
CA ASP A 676 35.81 9.58 15.92
C ASP A 676 34.87 9.40 17.13
N HIS A 677 34.64 8.18 17.64
CA HIS A 677 33.73 7.85 18.74
C HIS A 677 32.27 8.29 18.51
N ILE A 678 31.82 8.27 17.25
CA ILE A 678 30.45 8.64 16.87
C ILE A 678 29.53 7.41 16.87
N LEU A 679 30.08 6.22 17.00
CA LEU A 679 29.33 4.97 17.08
C LEU A 679 29.38 4.40 18.50
N THR A 680 28.33 3.71 18.91
CA THR A 680 28.25 3.05 20.22
C THR A 680 29.36 2.03 20.39
N THR A 681 30.02 2.07 21.54
CA THR A 681 31.04 1.10 21.95
C THR A 681 30.46 -0.03 22.80
N ASP A 682 29.13 -0.17 22.86
CA ASP A 682 28.47 -1.22 23.64
C ASP A 682 28.69 -2.60 22.97
N PRO A 683 29.37 -3.56 23.63
CA PRO A 683 29.64 -4.86 23.05
C PRO A 683 28.39 -5.72 22.84
N TYR A 684 27.28 -5.41 23.52
CA TYR A 684 25.99 -6.08 23.37
C TYR A 684 25.13 -5.51 22.23
N PHE A 685 25.58 -4.44 21.57
CA PHE A 685 24.90 -3.89 20.40
C PHE A 685 24.93 -4.88 19.23
N ASN A 686 23.77 -5.30 18.74
CA ASN A 686 23.65 -6.37 17.72
C ASN A 686 22.85 -5.94 16.47
N ASP A 687 22.55 -4.65 16.31
CA ASP A 687 21.85 -4.18 15.12
C ASP A 687 22.79 -4.17 13.91
N LEU A 688 22.27 -4.66 12.78
CA LEU A 688 23.03 -4.78 11.54
C LEU A 688 23.08 -3.45 10.80
N TYR A 689 24.27 -3.07 10.35
CA TYR A 689 24.43 -2.12 9.27
C TYR A 689 23.96 -2.76 7.96
N ARG A 690 23.19 -2.02 7.17
CA ARG A 690 22.61 -2.50 5.91
C ARG A 690 22.83 -1.51 4.78
N GLN A 691 23.05 -2.01 3.58
CA GLN A 691 23.01 -1.23 2.34
C GLN A 691 22.23 -1.99 1.28
N THR A 692 21.49 -1.25 0.44
CA THR A 692 20.83 -1.82 -0.73
C THR A 692 21.21 -1.02 -1.97
N TYR A 693 21.37 -1.71 -3.09
CA TYR A 693 21.60 -1.12 -4.40
C TYR A 693 20.66 -1.74 -5.42
N ASN A 694 19.94 -0.89 -6.14
CA ASN A 694 19.06 -1.27 -7.24
C ASN A 694 19.48 -0.54 -8.51
N GLN A 695 19.51 -1.23 -9.64
CA GLN A 695 19.81 -0.67 -10.95
C GLN A 695 18.83 -1.23 -11.97
N ASN A 696 18.20 -0.36 -12.75
CA ASN A 696 17.40 -0.76 -13.91
C ASN A 696 17.77 0.08 -15.12
N ILE A 697 18.02 -0.61 -16.23
CA ILE A 697 18.31 -0.04 -17.54
C ILE A 697 17.26 -0.60 -18.49
N ASN A 698 16.58 0.29 -19.21
CA ASN A 698 15.65 -0.07 -20.26
C ASN A 698 15.89 0.82 -21.49
N ILE A 699 16.20 0.22 -22.62
CA ILE A 699 16.41 0.93 -23.89
C ILE A 699 15.42 0.37 -24.90
N ASN A 700 14.55 1.22 -25.44
CA ASN A 700 13.63 0.84 -26.51
C ASN A 700 13.96 1.63 -27.76
N ALA A 701 14.14 0.95 -28.90
CA ALA A 701 14.40 1.56 -30.19
C ALA A 701 13.33 1.12 -31.20
N GLN A 702 12.75 2.08 -31.92
CA GLN A 702 11.80 1.81 -32.99
C GLN A 702 12.47 2.02 -34.35
N LEU A 703 12.44 1.00 -35.19
CA LEU A 703 12.95 1.00 -36.55
C LEU A 703 11.79 0.85 -37.55
N GLU A 704 11.92 1.51 -38.69
CA GLU A 704 11.01 1.38 -39.83
C GLU A 704 11.84 1.40 -41.13
N PRO A 705 12.45 0.26 -41.52
CA PRO A 705 13.32 0.18 -42.68
C PRO A 705 12.57 0.25 -44.02
N VAL A 706 11.33 -0.22 -44.06
CA VAL A 706 10.38 -0.01 -45.16
C VAL A 706 9.04 0.49 -44.60
N PRO A 707 8.23 1.24 -45.37
CA PRO A 707 6.95 1.75 -44.88
C PRO A 707 6.06 0.62 -44.36
N ASP A 708 5.33 0.92 -43.29
CA ASP A 708 4.41 -0.03 -42.63
C ASP A 708 5.12 -1.28 -42.02
N LEU A 709 6.46 -1.38 -42.02
CA LEU A 709 7.24 -2.39 -41.29
C LEU A 709 7.87 -1.75 -40.05
N ILE A 710 7.30 -1.99 -38.88
CA ILE A 710 7.78 -1.48 -37.58
C ILE A 710 8.53 -2.59 -36.87
N ILE A 711 9.74 -2.31 -36.40
CA ILE A 711 10.54 -3.20 -35.55
C ILE A 711 10.85 -2.46 -34.26
N ASP A 712 10.22 -2.88 -33.17
CA ASP A 712 10.53 -2.38 -31.83
C ASP A 712 11.58 -3.29 -31.20
N LEU A 713 12.74 -2.74 -30.86
CA LEU A 713 13.81 -3.42 -30.13
C LEU A 713 13.78 -2.98 -28.67
N THR A 714 13.91 -3.93 -27.74
CA THR A 714 13.98 -3.66 -26.30
C THR A 714 15.21 -4.32 -25.69
N LEU A 715 15.96 -3.56 -24.89
CA LEU A 715 17.12 -4.02 -24.12
C LEU A 715 16.84 -3.72 -22.66
N MET A 716 16.95 -4.72 -21.79
CA MET A 716 16.75 -4.53 -20.36
C MET A 716 17.85 -5.15 -19.53
N LYS A 717 18.24 -4.48 -18.46
CA LYS A 717 19.19 -4.98 -17.46
C LYS A 717 18.76 -4.48 -16.08
N SER A 718 18.47 -5.41 -15.17
CA SER A 718 18.09 -5.14 -13.79
C SER A 718 19.03 -5.86 -12.85
N PHE A 719 19.54 -5.18 -11.83
CA PHE A 719 20.43 -5.74 -10.83
C PHE A 719 20.05 -5.19 -9.46
N ASN A 720 19.95 -6.07 -8.46
CA ASN A 720 19.79 -5.69 -7.07
C ASN A 720 20.80 -6.42 -6.19
N LYS A 721 21.26 -5.73 -5.15
CA LYS A 721 22.16 -6.28 -4.14
C LYS A 721 21.93 -5.63 -2.79
N ASP A 722 21.75 -6.47 -1.80
CA ASP A 722 21.68 -6.14 -0.39
C ASP A 722 22.98 -6.58 0.28
N TYR A 723 23.51 -5.72 1.14
CA TYR A 723 24.67 -5.99 1.97
C TYR A 723 24.31 -5.73 3.43
N SER A 724 24.71 -6.63 4.30
CA SER A 724 24.55 -6.48 5.73
C SER A 724 25.77 -7.00 6.46
N GLU A 725 26.17 -6.32 7.52
CA GLU A 725 27.22 -6.78 8.42
C GLU A 725 26.92 -6.30 9.84
N LEU A 726 27.51 -6.99 10.80
CA LEU A 726 27.54 -6.51 12.18
C LEU A 726 28.83 -5.73 12.37
N PHE A 727 28.72 -4.40 12.33
CA PHE A 727 29.84 -3.49 12.57
C PHE A 727 29.75 -2.94 13.99
N LYS A 728 30.55 -3.48 14.91
CA LYS A 728 30.52 -3.11 16.33
C LYS A 728 31.87 -3.24 17.00
N ASP A 729 31.99 -2.66 18.20
CA ASP A 729 33.09 -2.93 19.11
C ASP A 729 32.84 -4.23 19.89
N THR A 730 33.70 -5.23 19.72
CA THR A 730 33.56 -6.53 20.41
C THR A 730 34.13 -6.52 21.83
N SER A 731 34.93 -5.50 22.16
CA SER A 731 35.75 -5.44 23.37
C SER A 731 35.34 -4.33 24.35
N GLY A 732 34.54 -3.37 23.88
CA GLY A 732 34.23 -2.14 24.62
C GLY A 732 35.40 -1.15 24.75
N THR A 733 36.49 -1.36 24.00
CA THR A 733 37.73 -0.56 24.05
C THR A 733 37.87 0.46 22.92
N GLY A 734 36.84 0.61 22.08
CA GLY A 734 36.83 1.41 20.86
C GLY A 734 37.31 0.66 19.61
N ARG A 735 37.55 -0.66 19.69
CA ARG A 735 38.05 -1.48 18.56
C ARG A 735 36.88 -2.10 17.80
N PHE A 736 36.47 -1.44 16.71
CA PHE A 736 35.40 -1.93 15.85
C PHE A 736 35.88 -3.04 14.91
N GLU A 737 35.01 -4.02 14.70
CA GLU A 737 35.25 -5.15 13.80
C GLU A 737 34.07 -5.32 12.84
N HIS A 738 34.37 -5.70 11.60
CA HIS A 738 33.38 -6.09 10.60
C HIS A 738 33.11 -7.58 10.74
N LEU A 739 31.97 -7.94 11.33
CA LEU A 739 31.61 -9.31 11.63
C LEU A 739 30.55 -9.83 10.66
N SER A 740 30.77 -11.05 10.17
CA SER A 740 29.83 -11.81 9.32
C SER A 740 29.24 -10.99 8.16
N PRO A 741 30.05 -10.37 7.29
CA PRO A 741 29.54 -9.65 6.14
C PRO A 741 28.78 -10.60 5.22
N TYR A 742 27.56 -10.21 4.88
CA TYR A 742 26.63 -10.99 4.08
C TYR A 742 26.12 -10.14 2.92
N SER A 743 26.23 -10.65 1.70
CA SER A 743 25.65 -10.05 0.51
C SER A 743 24.61 -10.99 -0.08
N ALA A 744 23.47 -10.47 -0.49
CA ALA A 744 22.48 -11.20 -1.26
C ALA A 744 21.92 -10.34 -2.39
N GLY A 745 21.32 -10.93 -3.40
CA GLY A 745 20.73 -10.15 -4.49
C GLY A 745 20.34 -11.00 -5.67
N GLY A 746 20.05 -10.35 -6.79
CA GLY A 746 19.62 -10.99 -8.02
C GLY A 746 19.94 -10.14 -9.24
N PHE A 747 19.70 -10.73 -10.41
CA PHE A 747 19.97 -10.09 -11.67
C PHE A 747 19.03 -10.60 -12.76
N THR A 748 18.63 -9.73 -13.67
CA THR A 748 17.90 -10.10 -14.89
C THR A 748 18.39 -9.26 -16.06
N VAL A 749 18.62 -9.89 -17.20
CA VAL A 749 19.05 -9.21 -18.43
C VAL A 749 18.35 -9.77 -19.64
N SER A 750 18.04 -8.92 -20.62
CA SER A 750 17.60 -9.40 -21.92
C SER A 750 18.73 -10.20 -22.57
N TYR A 751 18.44 -11.44 -22.93
CA TYR A 751 19.46 -12.38 -23.35
C TYR A 751 18.91 -13.26 -24.47
N ALA A 752 19.53 -13.18 -25.64
CA ALA A 752 19.08 -13.91 -26.82
C ALA A 752 19.82 -15.25 -26.91
N VAL A 753 19.10 -16.36 -26.81
CA VAL A 753 19.70 -17.71 -26.69
C VAL A 753 19.44 -18.59 -27.91
N LEU A 754 18.45 -18.29 -28.79
CA LEU A 754 17.99 -18.81 -30.10
C LEU A 754 18.40 -20.22 -30.58
N HIS A 755 19.62 -20.64 -30.28
CA HIS A 755 20.10 -21.99 -30.32
C HIS A 755 19.24 -22.94 -29.45
N GLY A 756 18.94 -24.12 -29.98
CA GLY A 756 18.24 -25.17 -29.21
C GLY A 756 16.74 -24.96 -29.00
N ILE A 757 16.17 -23.77 -29.26
CA ILE A 757 14.72 -23.53 -29.08
C ILE A 757 13.88 -24.36 -30.03
N PHE A 758 14.35 -24.61 -31.26
CA PHE A 758 13.66 -25.40 -32.29
C PHE A 758 13.95 -26.91 -32.23
N GLU A 759 14.78 -27.36 -31.29
CA GLU A 759 14.98 -28.79 -31.06
C GLU A 759 13.67 -29.42 -30.62
N LYS A 760 13.32 -30.58 -31.20
CA LYS A 760 12.12 -31.33 -30.79
C LYS A 760 12.46 -32.09 -29.51
N PRO A 761 11.79 -31.83 -28.38
CA PRO A 761 12.05 -32.57 -27.17
C PRO A 761 11.60 -34.03 -27.36
N LYS A 762 12.43 -34.98 -26.91
CA LYS A 762 12.13 -36.42 -26.95
C LYS A 762 12.22 -36.98 -25.54
N SER A 763 11.16 -37.65 -25.10
CA SER A 763 11.17 -38.35 -23.82
C SER A 763 12.22 -39.47 -23.84
N GLY A 764 13.02 -39.58 -22.76
CA GLY A 764 14.05 -40.61 -22.62
C GLY A 764 15.37 -40.35 -23.34
N GLN A 765 15.55 -39.21 -24.02
CA GLN A 765 16.82 -38.80 -24.65
C GLN A 765 17.22 -37.40 -24.20
N VAL A 766 18.51 -37.24 -23.91
CA VAL A 766 19.11 -35.96 -23.54
C VAL A 766 19.24 -35.06 -24.78
N SER A 767 19.05 -33.75 -24.62
CA SER A 767 19.16 -32.80 -25.74
C SER A 767 20.61 -32.62 -26.20
N LYS A 768 20.82 -32.25 -27.47
CA LYS A 768 22.17 -31.97 -28.00
C LYS A 768 22.81 -30.79 -27.28
N SER A 769 22.00 -29.80 -26.91
CA SER A 769 22.44 -28.64 -26.13
C SER A 769 22.93 -29.07 -24.74
N PHE A 770 22.28 -30.02 -24.08
CA PHE A 770 22.73 -30.56 -22.80
C PHE A 770 24.01 -31.41 -22.94
N GLN A 771 24.18 -32.19 -24.01
CA GLN A 771 25.43 -32.92 -24.26
C GLN A 771 26.63 -31.97 -24.37
N ARG A 772 26.49 -30.87 -25.14
CA ARG A 772 27.54 -29.83 -25.20
C ARG A 772 27.79 -29.18 -23.85
N PHE A 773 26.74 -28.97 -23.06
CA PHE A 773 26.89 -28.47 -21.70
C PHE A 773 27.76 -29.42 -20.87
N ALA A 774 27.54 -30.74 -20.95
CA ALA A 774 28.37 -31.72 -20.26
C ALA A 774 29.84 -31.66 -20.70
N ASP A 775 30.11 -31.58 -22.01
CA ASP A 775 31.44 -31.54 -22.61
C ASP A 775 32.20 -30.24 -22.29
N PHE A 776 31.50 -29.09 -22.27
CA PHE A 776 32.11 -27.78 -22.07
C PHE A 776 32.65 -27.57 -20.65
N ARG A 777 32.23 -28.38 -19.67
CA ARG A 777 32.68 -28.25 -18.27
C ARG A 777 34.19 -28.47 -18.12
N GLU A 778 34.76 -29.46 -18.79
CA GLU A 778 36.20 -29.76 -18.71
C GLU A 778 37.04 -28.57 -19.21
N VAL A 779 36.64 -27.99 -20.35
CA VAL A 779 37.29 -26.81 -20.95
C VAL A 779 37.23 -25.60 -20.00
N ILE A 780 36.06 -25.33 -19.41
CA ILE A 780 35.88 -24.22 -18.47
C ILE A 780 36.70 -24.43 -17.19
N SER A 781 36.76 -25.65 -16.67
CA SER A 781 37.59 -26.01 -15.51
C SER A 781 39.06 -25.66 -15.74
N GLY A 782 39.62 -26.04 -16.90
CA GLY A 782 40.99 -25.68 -17.27
C GLY A 782 41.23 -24.17 -17.38
N ARG A 783 40.24 -23.40 -17.88
CA ARG A 783 40.33 -21.93 -17.95
C ARG A 783 40.31 -21.27 -16.57
N LEU A 784 39.46 -21.74 -15.67
CA LEU A 784 39.38 -21.21 -14.30
C LEU A 784 40.69 -21.47 -13.53
N ALA A 785 41.26 -22.67 -13.69
CA ALA A 785 42.54 -23.02 -13.09
C ALA A 785 43.69 -22.13 -13.58
N LYS A 786 43.77 -21.86 -14.88
CA LYS A 786 44.78 -20.94 -15.46
C LYS A 786 44.66 -19.51 -14.94
N ASN A 787 43.43 -19.08 -14.66
CA ASN A 787 43.18 -17.73 -14.16
C ASN A 787 43.39 -17.60 -12.65
N ASN A 788 43.30 -18.68 -11.88
CA ASN A 788 43.44 -18.67 -10.42
C ASN A 788 44.90 -18.76 -9.96
N PRO A 789 45.48 -17.71 -9.34
CA PRO A 789 46.85 -17.74 -8.83
C PRO A 789 47.10 -18.77 -7.72
N TYR A 790 46.04 -19.26 -7.06
CA TYR A 790 46.13 -20.25 -5.99
C TYR A 790 46.14 -21.70 -6.50
N TYR A 791 45.97 -21.91 -7.81
CA TYR A 791 45.95 -23.24 -8.39
C TYR A 791 47.32 -23.92 -8.26
N SER A 792 47.35 -25.06 -7.54
CA SER A 792 48.57 -25.81 -7.23
C SER A 792 48.98 -26.83 -8.31
N GLY A 793 48.29 -26.86 -9.45
CA GLY A 793 48.52 -27.85 -10.51
C GLY A 793 47.75 -29.17 -10.31
N GLY A 794 47.70 -29.97 -11.38
CA GLY A 794 47.07 -31.31 -11.41
C GLY A 794 45.60 -31.33 -11.83
N VAL A 795 45.16 -32.48 -12.33
CA VAL A 795 43.77 -32.80 -12.68
C VAL A 795 43.28 -33.96 -11.83
N ASP A 796 41.98 -34.02 -11.56
CA ASP A 796 41.33 -35.12 -10.89
C ASP A 796 41.18 -36.35 -11.82
N GLY A 797 40.67 -37.46 -11.27
CA GLY A 797 40.50 -38.71 -12.02
C GLY A 797 39.50 -38.64 -13.18
N ASP A 798 38.69 -37.58 -13.24
CA ASP A 798 37.68 -37.33 -14.27
C ASP A 798 38.17 -36.28 -15.31
N GLY A 799 39.42 -35.79 -15.20
CA GLY A 799 40.03 -34.85 -16.14
C GLY A 799 39.86 -33.36 -15.80
N TYR A 800 39.20 -33.02 -14.68
CA TYR A 800 38.96 -31.63 -14.27
C TYR A 800 40.13 -31.09 -13.45
N ALA A 801 40.40 -29.78 -13.53
CA ALA A 801 41.47 -29.18 -12.74
C ALA A 801 41.17 -29.22 -11.24
N ASN A 802 42.16 -29.57 -10.42
CA ASN A 802 42.03 -29.61 -8.96
C ASN A 802 41.48 -28.28 -8.40
N GLY A 803 40.41 -28.34 -7.59
CA GLY A 803 39.70 -27.16 -7.08
C GLY A 803 38.55 -26.66 -7.98
N TYR A 804 38.45 -27.13 -9.23
CA TYR A 804 37.37 -26.81 -10.17
C TYR A 804 36.80 -28.09 -10.78
N GLY A 805 36.28 -28.98 -9.95
CA GLY A 805 35.71 -30.26 -10.37
C GLY A 805 34.41 -30.13 -11.17
N ARG A 806 33.87 -31.28 -11.63
CA ARG A 806 32.72 -31.36 -12.54
C ARG A 806 31.40 -30.75 -12.04
N TYR A 807 31.26 -30.56 -10.73
CA TYR A 807 30.08 -29.96 -10.07
C TYR A 807 30.35 -28.56 -9.51
N ALA A 808 31.54 -28.01 -9.71
CA ALA A 808 31.84 -26.66 -9.26
C ALA A 808 30.92 -25.65 -9.95
N GLN A 809 30.23 -24.81 -9.18
CA GLN A 809 29.33 -23.79 -9.69
C GLN A 809 29.98 -22.92 -10.78
N ASN A 810 31.23 -22.49 -10.54
CA ASN A 810 31.97 -21.64 -11.46
C ASN A 810 32.28 -22.33 -12.80
N VAL A 811 32.26 -23.66 -12.83
CA VAL A 811 32.37 -24.46 -14.05
C VAL A 811 30.99 -24.61 -14.72
N LEU A 812 29.97 -24.97 -13.93
CA LEU A 812 28.63 -25.25 -14.44
C LEU A 812 27.97 -24.03 -15.08
N ILE A 813 28.05 -22.85 -14.47
CA ILE A 813 27.35 -21.65 -14.97
C ILE A 813 27.89 -21.22 -16.35
N PRO A 814 29.21 -20.97 -16.55
CA PRO A 814 29.72 -20.58 -17.85
C PRO A 814 29.57 -21.67 -18.91
N ALA A 815 29.70 -22.96 -18.54
CA ALA A 815 29.47 -24.07 -19.45
C ALA A 815 28.00 -24.13 -19.92
N PHE A 816 27.05 -23.95 -19.01
CA PHE A 816 25.61 -23.89 -19.31
C PHE A 816 25.30 -22.71 -20.23
N LEU A 817 25.80 -21.51 -19.89
CA LEU A 817 25.63 -20.33 -20.73
C LEU A 817 26.24 -20.55 -22.12
N ALA A 818 27.45 -21.10 -22.23
CA ALA A 818 28.10 -21.36 -23.52
C ALA A 818 27.31 -22.36 -24.37
N ALA A 819 26.89 -23.48 -23.80
CA ALA A 819 26.20 -24.55 -24.50
C ALA A 819 24.85 -24.12 -25.07
N TYR A 820 24.04 -23.45 -24.25
CA TYR A 820 22.70 -23.03 -24.67
C TYR A 820 22.72 -21.77 -25.53
N THR A 821 23.72 -20.89 -25.41
CA THR A 821 23.86 -19.71 -26.29
C THR A 821 24.59 -19.99 -27.60
N GLY A 822 25.17 -21.18 -27.74
CA GLY A 822 26.02 -21.54 -28.89
C GLY A 822 27.35 -20.79 -28.94
N LYS A 823 27.80 -20.20 -27.82
CA LYS A 823 29.12 -19.53 -27.72
C LYS A 823 30.21 -20.55 -27.43
N SER A 824 31.44 -20.23 -27.84
CA SER A 824 32.60 -21.10 -27.56
C SER A 824 32.95 -21.10 -26.06
N PRO A 825 33.21 -22.27 -25.45
CA PRO A 825 33.64 -22.38 -24.05
C PRO A 825 34.99 -21.70 -23.79
N GLU A 826 35.79 -21.42 -24.82
CA GLU A 826 37.09 -20.74 -24.68
C GLU A 826 36.98 -19.22 -24.51
N THR A 827 35.82 -18.64 -24.85
CA THR A 827 35.63 -17.18 -24.94
C THR A 827 34.53 -16.65 -24.05
N ILE A 828 33.66 -17.52 -23.53
CA ILE A 828 32.58 -17.10 -22.63
C ILE A 828 33.17 -16.45 -21.37
N GLY A 829 32.51 -15.38 -20.89
CA GLY A 829 32.87 -14.71 -19.65
C GLY A 829 32.72 -15.62 -18.44
N LEU A 830 33.65 -15.50 -17.50
CA LEU A 830 33.63 -16.23 -16.24
C LEU A 830 32.99 -15.36 -15.15
N ILE A 831 32.61 -15.99 -14.03
CA ILE A 831 32.02 -15.29 -12.88
C ILE A 831 33.06 -14.38 -12.23
N GLU A 832 32.68 -13.14 -11.94
CA GLU A 832 33.52 -12.21 -11.19
C GLU A 832 33.38 -12.47 -9.69
N GLU A 833 34.45 -12.95 -9.04
CA GLU A 833 34.47 -13.27 -7.60
C GLU A 833 34.82 -12.08 -6.71
N GLN A 834 35.23 -10.96 -7.30
CA GLN A 834 35.64 -9.78 -6.53
C GLN A 834 34.40 -9.03 -6.01
N ASN A 835 34.39 -8.67 -4.72
CA ASN A 835 33.34 -7.82 -4.15
C ASN A 835 33.90 -6.47 -3.68
N LYS A 836 34.32 -5.61 -4.61
CA LYS A 836 34.92 -4.30 -4.29
C LYS A 836 33.91 -3.27 -3.78
N SER A 837 32.64 -3.40 -4.17
CA SER A 837 31.58 -2.45 -3.87
C SER A 837 30.21 -3.10 -3.99
N ILE A 838 29.19 -2.49 -3.38
CA ILE A 838 27.78 -2.84 -3.56
C ILE A 838 27.32 -2.81 -5.02
N LYS A 839 28.03 -2.10 -5.91
CA LYS A 839 27.74 -2.07 -7.35
C LYS A 839 28.22 -3.31 -8.12
N THR A 840 29.02 -4.17 -7.49
CA THR A 840 29.67 -5.29 -8.18
C THR A 840 28.66 -6.39 -8.48
N ASN A 841 28.52 -6.70 -9.77
CA ASN A 841 27.62 -7.74 -10.28
C ASN A 841 28.46 -8.95 -10.74
N PRO A 842 28.24 -10.17 -10.21
CA PRO A 842 29.00 -11.36 -10.58
C PRO A 842 28.94 -11.72 -12.07
N LEU A 843 27.89 -11.27 -12.77
CA LEU A 843 27.69 -11.45 -14.21
C LEU A 843 27.68 -10.08 -14.93
N GLY A 844 28.45 -9.11 -14.43
CA GLY A 844 28.52 -7.75 -14.94
C GLY A 844 28.88 -7.67 -16.42
N HIS A 845 29.74 -8.58 -16.88
CA HIS A 845 30.19 -8.73 -18.28
C HIS A 845 29.08 -9.11 -19.27
N ILE A 846 27.91 -9.56 -18.80
CA ILE A 846 26.78 -9.87 -19.67
C ILE A 846 26.08 -8.56 -20.07
N PHE A 847 26.18 -8.24 -21.36
CA PHE A 847 25.50 -7.11 -21.97
C PHE A 847 24.09 -7.51 -22.44
N PRO A 848 23.10 -6.60 -22.32
CA PRO A 848 21.74 -6.87 -22.78
C PRO A 848 21.73 -7.06 -24.30
N MET A 849 21.02 -8.09 -24.73
CA MET A 849 20.75 -8.41 -26.14
C MET A 849 19.34 -7.93 -26.52
N PRO A 850 19.10 -7.54 -27.78
CA PRO A 850 17.82 -6.99 -28.20
C PRO A 850 16.75 -8.09 -28.26
N ASN A 851 15.67 -7.85 -27.52
CA ASN A 851 14.38 -8.47 -27.80
C ASN A 851 13.70 -7.66 -28.90
N TRP A 852 12.92 -8.30 -29.78
CA TRP A 852 12.28 -7.60 -30.90
C TRP A 852 10.80 -7.90 -31.01
N ASN A 853 10.07 -6.94 -31.52
CA ASN A 853 8.70 -7.10 -31.98
C ASN A 853 8.58 -6.48 -33.38
N ILE A 854 8.31 -7.33 -34.37
CA ILE A 854 8.23 -6.97 -35.78
C ILE A 854 6.75 -6.99 -36.17
N THR A 855 6.28 -5.91 -36.79
CA THR A 855 4.92 -5.79 -37.33
C THR A 855 4.98 -5.23 -38.73
N TYR A 856 4.35 -5.90 -39.69
CA TYR A 856 4.24 -5.44 -41.08
C TYR A 856 2.79 -5.37 -41.53
N SER A 857 2.29 -4.17 -41.80
CA SER A 857 0.90 -3.95 -42.24
C SER A 857 0.76 -3.50 -43.71
N GLY A 858 1.87 -3.43 -44.45
CA GLY A 858 1.89 -2.87 -45.82
C GLY A 858 1.39 -3.80 -46.94
N LEU A 859 1.13 -5.08 -46.64
CA LEU A 859 0.77 -6.11 -47.64
C LEU A 859 -0.57 -5.84 -48.34
N SER A 860 -1.51 -5.17 -47.67
CA SER A 860 -2.81 -4.82 -48.26
C SER A 860 -2.70 -3.81 -49.42
N ARG A 861 -1.60 -3.05 -49.51
CA ARG A 861 -1.39 -2.05 -50.57
C ARG A 861 -0.79 -2.62 -51.86
N LEU A 862 -0.49 -3.93 -51.91
CA LEU A 862 0.01 -4.59 -53.12
C LEU A 862 -1.13 -4.81 -54.11
N GLY A 863 -0.89 -4.50 -55.39
CA GLY A 863 -1.93 -4.26 -56.41
C GLY A 863 -3.05 -5.30 -56.48
N SER A 864 -2.72 -6.59 -56.53
CA SER A 864 -3.73 -7.67 -56.62
C SER A 864 -4.46 -7.99 -55.31
N LEU A 865 -3.90 -7.62 -54.15
CA LEU A 865 -4.47 -7.91 -52.83
C LEU A 865 -5.38 -6.78 -52.32
N SER A 866 -5.15 -5.55 -52.78
CA SER A 866 -5.90 -4.35 -52.37
C SER A 866 -7.41 -4.38 -52.67
N SER A 867 -7.84 -5.20 -53.64
CA SER A 867 -9.27 -5.35 -53.98
C SER A 867 -10.00 -6.39 -53.12
N ILE A 868 -9.27 -7.25 -52.40
CA ILE A 868 -9.82 -8.38 -51.64
C ILE A 868 -9.63 -8.16 -50.12
N LEU A 869 -8.50 -7.58 -49.73
CA LEU A 869 -8.06 -7.43 -48.35
C LEU A 869 -8.08 -5.96 -47.92
N SER A 870 -8.74 -5.67 -46.81
CA SER A 870 -8.75 -4.33 -46.20
C SER A 870 -7.50 -4.09 -45.34
N ASN A 871 -7.03 -5.12 -44.63
CA ASN A 871 -5.81 -5.07 -43.83
C ASN A 871 -5.12 -6.44 -43.81
N VAL A 872 -3.80 -6.46 -43.84
CA VAL A 872 -2.98 -7.67 -43.66
C VAL A 872 -1.81 -7.30 -42.77
N THR A 873 -1.79 -7.83 -41.55
CA THR A 873 -0.73 -7.58 -40.57
C THR A 873 0.01 -8.87 -40.26
N ILE A 874 1.31 -8.90 -40.53
CA ILE A 874 2.21 -9.97 -40.09
C ILE A 874 2.94 -9.51 -38.84
N ARG A 875 2.99 -10.34 -37.80
CA ARG A 875 3.63 -10.07 -36.51
C ARG A 875 4.65 -11.15 -36.16
N SER A 876 5.77 -10.77 -35.55
CA SER A 876 6.75 -11.70 -34.99
C SER A 876 7.43 -11.05 -33.79
N GLY A 877 7.28 -11.64 -32.60
CA GLY A 877 7.86 -11.14 -31.36
C GLY A 877 8.78 -12.17 -30.74
N TYR A 878 9.93 -11.74 -30.22
CA TYR A 878 10.87 -12.55 -29.46
C TYR A 878 11.26 -11.83 -28.17
N ASN A 879 11.15 -12.55 -27.06
CA ASN A 879 11.56 -12.12 -25.74
C ASN A 879 12.46 -13.20 -25.14
N GLY A 880 13.72 -12.85 -24.90
CA GLY A 880 14.70 -13.69 -24.22
C GLY A 880 15.22 -12.99 -22.96
N THR A 881 15.29 -13.72 -21.86
CA THR A 881 15.82 -13.23 -20.58
C THR A 881 16.73 -14.27 -19.93
N LEU A 882 17.80 -13.80 -19.30
CA LEU A 882 18.64 -14.56 -18.39
C LEU A 882 18.43 -13.97 -17.00
N SER A 883 17.96 -14.78 -16.06
CA SER A 883 17.72 -14.39 -14.68
C SER A 883 18.48 -15.27 -13.70
N MET A 884 18.98 -14.63 -12.67
CA MET A 884 19.53 -15.25 -11.47
C MET A 884 18.67 -14.74 -10.31
N ASN A 885 17.78 -15.59 -9.82
CA ASN A 885 16.75 -15.20 -8.86
C ASN A 885 17.34 -14.79 -7.52
N SER A 886 18.38 -15.52 -7.09
CA SER A 886 19.15 -15.17 -5.90
C SER A 886 20.63 -15.55 -6.05
N PHE A 887 21.48 -14.77 -5.40
CA PHE A 887 22.82 -15.15 -5.00
C PHE A 887 23.03 -14.76 -3.54
N THR A 888 23.93 -15.45 -2.84
CA THR A 888 24.34 -15.13 -1.47
C THR A 888 25.86 -15.15 -1.37
N SER A 889 26.46 -14.45 -0.41
CA SER A 889 27.90 -14.53 -0.19
C SER A 889 28.27 -15.72 0.69
N SER A 890 29.37 -16.41 0.36
CA SER A 890 29.92 -17.47 1.19
C SER A 890 30.75 -16.93 2.35
N LEU A 891 30.48 -17.41 3.57
CA LEU A 891 31.31 -17.13 4.76
C LEU A 891 32.66 -17.85 4.74
N ASN A 892 32.77 -18.94 3.97
CA ASN A 892 33.98 -19.74 3.84
C ASN A 892 34.91 -19.25 2.72
N PHE A 893 34.53 -18.18 2.01
CA PHE A 893 35.39 -17.58 1.00
C PHE A 893 36.64 -16.99 1.66
N GLN A 894 37.82 -17.35 1.15
CA GLN A 894 39.10 -16.80 1.59
C GLN A 894 39.94 -16.39 0.38
N ASP A 895 40.55 -15.20 0.47
CA ASP A 895 41.46 -14.64 -0.53
C ASP A 895 42.75 -14.16 0.16
N ARG A 896 43.69 -15.08 0.35
CA ARG A 896 44.90 -14.88 1.19
C ARG A 896 45.84 -13.77 0.69
N LEU A 897 45.91 -13.56 -0.61
CA LEU A 897 46.77 -12.58 -1.28
C LEU A 897 45.99 -11.35 -1.78
N MET A 898 44.69 -11.23 -1.45
CA MET A 898 43.82 -10.13 -1.90
C MET A 898 43.81 -9.98 -3.44
N GLN A 899 43.90 -11.09 -4.17
CA GLN A 899 43.91 -11.14 -5.64
C GLN A 899 42.50 -11.23 -6.23
N GLY A 900 41.49 -11.32 -5.37
CA GLY A 900 40.08 -11.39 -5.72
C GLY A 900 39.66 -12.74 -6.30
N MET A 901 40.31 -13.82 -5.87
CA MET A 901 40.04 -15.19 -6.30
C MET A 901 39.96 -16.13 -5.10
N PRO A 902 39.20 -17.24 -5.20
CA PRO A 902 39.05 -18.16 -4.08
C PRO A 902 40.32 -18.98 -3.86
N SER A 903 40.76 -19.07 -2.60
CA SER A 903 41.92 -19.85 -2.17
C SER A 903 41.57 -21.03 -1.25
N PHE A 904 40.37 -21.03 -0.66
CA PHE A 904 39.91 -22.10 0.23
C PHE A 904 39.26 -23.23 -0.58
N ILE A 905 39.74 -24.45 -0.37
CA ILE A 905 39.18 -25.68 -0.96
C ILE A 905 38.37 -26.39 0.11
N ASP A 906 37.11 -26.71 -0.19
CA ASP A 906 36.26 -27.50 0.67
C ASP A 906 36.69 -28.97 0.66
N SER A 907 36.92 -29.54 1.85
CA SER A 907 37.35 -30.93 2.04
C SER A 907 36.33 -31.96 1.56
N THR A 908 35.04 -31.60 1.52
CA THR A 908 33.97 -32.53 1.11
C THR A 908 33.81 -32.54 -0.41
N SER A 909 33.73 -31.37 -1.04
CA SER A 909 33.51 -31.27 -2.49
C SER A 909 34.80 -31.26 -3.32
N GLY A 910 35.96 -30.98 -2.72
CA GLY A 910 37.23 -30.80 -3.42
C GLY A 910 37.30 -29.54 -4.28
N ASN A 911 36.33 -28.62 -4.15
CA ASN A 911 36.21 -27.41 -4.96
C ASN A 911 36.61 -26.15 -4.18
N TYR A 912 37.07 -25.14 -4.91
CA TYR A 912 37.20 -23.79 -4.40
C TYR A 912 35.82 -23.23 -4.05
N VAL A 913 35.70 -22.64 -2.86
CA VAL A 913 34.46 -21.99 -2.43
C VAL A 913 34.39 -20.58 -3.06
N PRO A 914 33.43 -20.31 -3.97
CA PRO A 914 33.29 -18.99 -4.59
C PRO A 914 32.76 -17.95 -3.59
N TYR A 915 32.96 -16.67 -3.89
CA TYR A 915 32.39 -15.59 -3.10
C TYR A 915 30.87 -15.60 -3.23
N PHE A 916 30.35 -15.71 -4.46
CA PHE A 916 28.91 -15.76 -4.72
C PHE A 916 28.42 -17.20 -4.83
N LEU A 917 27.50 -17.60 -3.96
CA LEU A 917 26.75 -18.86 -4.04
C LEU A 917 25.45 -18.60 -4.79
N ILE A 918 25.23 -19.35 -5.87
CA ILE A 918 24.10 -19.18 -6.78
C ILE A 918 23.32 -20.50 -6.74
N PRO A 919 22.08 -20.53 -6.23
CA PRO A 919 21.29 -21.76 -6.19
C PRO A 919 20.82 -22.21 -7.57
N ASN A 920 20.42 -21.24 -8.42
CA ASN A 920 19.90 -21.52 -9.75
C ASN A 920 20.11 -20.37 -10.74
N ILE A 921 20.10 -20.73 -12.02
CA ILE A 921 20.07 -19.79 -13.15
C ILE A 921 18.98 -20.21 -14.12
N THR A 922 18.19 -19.24 -14.57
CA THR A 922 17.09 -19.47 -15.52
C THR A 922 17.30 -18.68 -16.81
N ILE A 923 17.15 -19.35 -17.94
CA ILE A 923 17.02 -18.74 -19.26
C ILE A 923 15.57 -18.94 -19.69
N SER A 924 14.86 -17.86 -20.00
CA SER A 924 13.52 -17.90 -20.56
C SER A 924 13.50 -17.27 -21.94
N GLU A 925 13.01 -18.01 -22.92
CA GLU A 925 12.83 -17.55 -24.28
C GLU A 925 11.39 -17.77 -24.72
N ASN A 926 10.81 -16.77 -25.35
CA ASN A 926 9.44 -16.83 -25.83
C ASN A 926 9.29 -16.09 -27.16
N PHE A 927 8.80 -16.81 -28.16
CA PHE A 927 8.28 -16.25 -29.39
C PHE A 927 6.77 -16.02 -29.25
N SER A 928 6.37 -14.76 -29.16
CA SER A 928 4.98 -14.36 -28.91
C SER A 928 4.52 -13.30 -29.91
N PRO A 929 3.92 -13.71 -31.05
CA PRO A 929 4.06 -15.02 -31.69
C PRO A 929 5.38 -15.14 -32.47
N LEU A 930 5.82 -16.35 -32.82
CA LEU A 930 6.90 -16.55 -33.81
C LEU A 930 6.45 -16.05 -35.18
N VAL A 931 5.25 -16.45 -35.58
CA VAL A 931 4.56 -15.96 -36.79
C VAL A 931 3.09 -15.75 -36.45
N GLY A 932 2.67 -14.50 -36.46
CA GLY A 932 1.27 -14.10 -36.37
C GLY A 932 0.82 -13.48 -37.69
N VAL A 933 -0.34 -13.88 -38.21
CA VAL A 933 -0.92 -13.32 -39.43
C VAL A 933 -2.37 -12.95 -39.13
N ASP A 934 -2.70 -11.69 -39.39
CA ASP A 934 -4.02 -11.12 -39.16
C ASP A 934 -4.52 -10.51 -40.47
N ILE A 935 -5.56 -11.11 -41.04
CA ILE A 935 -6.10 -10.76 -42.35
C ILE A 935 -7.52 -10.27 -42.14
N THR A 936 -7.78 -9.03 -42.52
CA THR A 936 -9.13 -8.47 -42.61
C THR A 936 -9.51 -8.34 -44.08
N PHE A 937 -10.68 -8.87 -44.45
CA PHE A 937 -11.22 -8.80 -45.79
C PHE A 937 -12.10 -7.56 -45.97
N MET A 938 -12.40 -7.18 -47.22
CA MET A 938 -13.28 -6.03 -47.52
C MET A 938 -14.72 -6.23 -47.03
N ASN A 939 -15.16 -7.48 -46.89
CA ASN A 939 -16.46 -7.85 -46.32
C ASN A 939 -16.45 -7.93 -44.78
N GLN A 940 -15.43 -7.35 -44.11
CA GLN A 940 -15.24 -7.38 -42.66
C GLN A 940 -15.01 -8.77 -42.05
N SER A 941 -14.75 -9.81 -42.85
CA SER A 941 -14.26 -11.09 -42.32
C SER A 941 -12.86 -10.93 -41.75
N ASN A 942 -12.52 -11.68 -40.71
CA ASN A 942 -11.20 -11.71 -40.12
C ASN A 942 -10.67 -13.14 -40.00
N ILE A 943 -9.44 -13.38 -40.42
CA ILE A 943 -8.68 -14.61 -40.15
C ILE A 943 -7.46 -14.21 -39.34
N ARG A 944 -7.27 -14.86 -38.20
CA ARG A 944 -6.09 -14.70 -37.34
C ARG A 944 -5.43 -16.04 -37.14
N PHE A 945 -4.15 -16.13 -37.43
CA PHE A 945 -3.33 -17.30 -37.14
C PHE A 945 -2.11 -16.87 -36.31
N ASP A 946 -1.91 -17.45 -35.13
CA ASP A 946 -0.70 -17.22 -34.33
C ASP A 946 -0.01 -18.57 -34.05
N TYR A 947 1.28 -18.64 -34.37
CA TYR A 947 2.19 -19.70 -33.99
C TYR A 947 3.18 -19.18 -32.95
N SER A 948 3.09 -19.66 -31.71
CA SER A 948 3.95 -19.26 -30.59
C SER A 948 4.81 -20.42 -30.12
N ARG A 949 5.99 -20.11 -29.58
CA ARG A 949 6.91 -21.12 -29.05
C ARG A 949 7.71 -20.55 -27.90
N SER A 950 7.74 -21.23 -26.76
CA SER A 950 8.55 -20.84 -25.62
C SER A 950 9.39 -21.99 -25.10
N LYS A 951 10.53 -21.64 -24.50
CA LYS A 951 11.44 -22.57 -23.85
C LYS A 951 12.01 -21.89 -22.60
N GLN A 952 11.86 -22.53 -21.47
CA GLN A 952 12.45 -22.11 -20.21
C GLN A 952 13.39 -23.19 -19.71
N LEU A 953 14.62 -22.82 -19.45
CA LEU A 953 15.69 -23.67 -18.93
C LEU A 953 16.07 -23.18 -17.55
N SER A 954 16.09 -24.07 -16.57
CA SER A 954 16.50 -23.76 -15.20
C SER A 954 17.57 -24.75 -14.75
N LEU A 955 18.79 -24.27 -14.56
CA LEU A 955 19.88 -25.04 -13.97
C LEU A 955 19.81 -24.90 -12.45
N SER A 956 19.54 -26.01 -11.75
CA SER A 956 19.68 -26.13 -10.30
C SER A 956 21.11 -26.56 -9.98
N LEU A 957 21.83 -25.74 -9.21
CA LEU A 957 23.19 -26.02 -8.73
C LEU A 957 23.17 -26.77 -7.40
N VAL A 958 21.99 -26.94 -6.80
CA VAL A 958 21.77 -27.73 -5.58
C VAL A 958 21.56 -29.21 -5.94
N ASP A 959 20.63 -29.47 -6.88
CA ASP A 959 20.31 -30.84 -7.30
C ASP A 959 21.14 -31.29 -8.52
N TYR A 960 21.99 -30.42 -9.05
CA TYR A 960 22.80 -30.65 -10.25
C TYR A 960 21.95 -31.13 -11.45
N GLN A 961 20.80 -30.48 -11.69
CA GLN A 961 19.87 -30.85 -12.75
C GLN A 961 19.43 -29.64 -13.59
N VAL A 962 19.15 -29.88 -14.86
CA VAL A 962 18.54 -28.89 -15.76
C VAL A 962 17.08 -29.26 -15.99
N SER A 963 16.18 -28.39 -15.56
CA SER A 963 14.76 -28.47 -15.87
C SER A 963 14.46 -27.67 -17.14
N GLU A 964 13.80 -28.30 -18.10
CA GLU A 964 13.36 -27.70 -19.36
C GLU A 964 11.84 -27.74 -19.45
N VAL A 965 11.22 -26.58 -19.63
CA VAL A 965 9.81 -26.42 -19.99
C VAL A 965 9.74 -25.89 -21.41
N SER A 966 9.22 -26.69 -22.32
CA SER A 966 9.05 -26.33 -23.72
C SER A 966 7.56 -26.29 -24.06
N SER A 967 7.10 -25.18 -24.66
CA SER A 967 5.71 -25.02 -25.10
C SER A 967 5.63 -24.60 -26.57
N THR A 968 4.69 -25.19 -27.29
CA THR A 968 4.38 -24.90 -28.69
C THR A 968 2.89 -24.68 -28.84
N GLU A 969 2.48 -23.51 -29.33
CA GLU A 969 1.07 -23.14 -29.42
C GLU A 969 0.70 -22.72 -30.84
N TYR A 970 -0.42 -23.23 -31.33
CA TYR A 970 -1.07 -22.83 -32.57
C TYR A 970 -2.45 -22.31 -32.22
N SER A 971 -2.82 -21.14 -32.74
CA SER A 971 -4.19 -20.65 -32.67
C SER A 971 -4.64 -20.17 -34.05
N LEU A 972 -5.87 -20.51 -34.42
CA LEU A 972 -6.54 -20.08 -35.63
C LEU A 972 -7.93 -19.57 -35.24
N GLY A 973 -8.13 -18.26 -35.36
CA GLY A 973 -9.43 -17.61 -35.23
C GLY A 973 -9.98 -17.22 -36.60
N PHE A 974 -11.27 -17.44 -36.81
CA PHE A 974 -11.98 -16.99 -38.01
C PHE A 974 -13.31 -16.37 -37.62
N ASN A 975 -13.55 -15.14 -38.06
CA ASN A 975 -14.79 -14.41 -37.83
C ASN A 975 -15.38 -13.94 -39.17
N TYR A 976 -16.66 -14.19 -39.39
CA TYR A 976 -17.38 -13.76 -40.58
C TYR A 976 -18.79 -13.29 -40.23
N THR A 977 -19.12 -12.05 -40.59
CA THR A 977 -20.47 -11.50 -40.41
C THR A 977 -21.19 -11.43 -41.75
N ARG A 978 -22.35 -12.09 -41.83
CA ARG A 978 -23.28 -11.97 -42.94
C ARG A 978 -24.42 -11.05 -42.53
N HIS A 979 -24.47 -9.87 -43.15
CA HIS A 979 -25.58 -8.94 -42.96
C HIS A 979 -26.87 -9.46 -43.59
N ASN A 980 -28.01 -9.18 -42.95
CA ASN A 980 -29.34 -9.57 -43.42
C ASN A 980 -29.52 -11.09 -43.66
N ALA A 981 -28.93 -11.91 -42.81
CA ALA A 981 -29.11 -13.36 -42.85
C ALA A 981 -30.55 -13.73 -42.42
N LYS A 982 -31.23 -14.52 -43.26
CA LYS A 982 -32.56 -15.07 -42.96
C LYS A 982 -32.41 -16.51 -42.55
N LEU A 983 -32.68 -16.82 -41.28
CA LEU A 983 -32.75 -18.20 -40.80
C LEU A 983 -34.15 -18.76 -41.11
N PRO A 984 -34.27 -19.87 -41.87
CA PRO A 984 -35.55 -20.37 -42.35
C PRO A 984 -36.48 -20.90 -41.24
N PHE A 985 -35.95 -21.09 -40.03
CA PHE A 985 -36.66 -21.67 -38.87
C PHE A 985 -37.02 -20.63 -37.79
N LEU A 986 -36.72 -19.34 -37.99
CA LEU A 986 -37.08 -18.26 -37.07
C LEU A 986 -38.00 -17.26 -37.79
N PRO A 987 -39.11 -16.81 -37.18
CA PRO A 987 -40.02 -15.85 -37.78
C PRO A 987 -39.33 -14.47 -37.86
N VAL A 988 -38.75 -14.16 -39.02
CA VAL A 988 -38.09 -12.86 -39.26
C VAL A 988 -39.14 -11.83 -39.73
N PRO A 989 -39.37 -10.73 -39.00
CA PRO A 989 -40.30 -9.69 -39.45
C PRO A 989 -39.79 -9.00 -40.73
N LYS A 990 -40.70 -8.76 -41.69
CA LYS A 990 -40.41 -7.97 -42.90
C LYS A 990 -40.10 -6.52 -42.48
N LYS A 991 -38.82 -6.12 -42.60
CA LYS A 991 -38.27 -4.77 -42.39
C LYS A 991 -38.51 -4.21 -40.97
N SER A 992 -37.46 -4.21 -40.14
CA SER A 992 -37.37 -3.29 -39.00
C SER A 992 -37.29 -1.85 -39.51
N ALA A 993 -38.14 -0.97 -38.96
CA ALA A 993 -38.21 0.45 -39.33
C ALA A 993 -36.92 1.24 -38.99
N ASP A 994 -36.07 0.68 -38.12
CA ASP A 994 -34.87 1.35 -37.59
C ASP A 994 -33.56 0.96 -38.29
N GLY A 995 -33.61 0.17 -39.37
CA GLY A 995 -32.43 -0.14 -40.20
C GLY A 995 -31.38 -1.06 -39.54
N VAL A 996 -31.59 -1.54 -38.32
CA VAL A 996 -30.72 -2.53 -37.68
C VAL A 996 -31.07 -3.92 -38.22
N GLY A 997 -30.13 -4.48 -39.01
CA GLY A 997 -30.31 -5.70 -39.79
C GLY A 997 -30.11 -7.00 -39.00
N ASN A 998 -30.67 -8.08 -39.53
CA ASN A 998 -30.51 -9.44 -39.02
C ASN A 998 -29.09 -9.97 -39.29
N ASP A 999 -28.12 -9.53 -38.50
CA ASP A 999 -26.73 -9.87 -38.72
C ASP A 999 -26.38 -11.21 -38.06
N MET A 1000 -25.78 -12.10 -38.85
CA MET A 1000 -25.29 -13.39 -38.38
C MET A 1000 -23.77 -13.39 -38.39
N THR A 1001 -23.15 -13.53 -37.22
CA THR A 1001 -21.69 -13.63 -37.08
C THR A 1001 -21.31 -15.07 -36.76
N PHE A 1002 -20.56 -15.70 -37.65
CA PHE A 1002 -19.90 -16.98 -37.42
C PHE A 1002 -18.50 -16.73 -36.85
N GLY A 1003 -18.18 -17.37 -35.73
CA GLY A 1003 -16.85 -17.40 -35.14
C GLY A 1003 -16.35 -18.83 -35.04
N LEU A 1004 -15.08 -19.08 -35.34
CA LEU A 1004 -14.42 -20.36 -35.15
C LEU A 1004 -13.04 -20.12 -34.54
N ASP A 1005 -12.85 -20.60 -33.32
CA ASP A 1005 -11.55 -20.60 -32.65
C ASP A 1005 -11.02 -22.03 -32.52
N LEU A 1006 -9.87 -22.30 -33.13
CA LEU A 1006 -9.10 -23.53 -32.97
C LEU A 1006 -7.81 -23.21 -32.23
N ALA A 1007 -7.49 -23.95 -31.18
CA ALA A 1007 -6.22 -23.80 -30.47
C ALA A 1007 -5.61 -25.17 -30.17
N MET A 1008 -4.28 -25.28 -30.32
CA MET A 1008 -3.50 -26.43 -29.87
C MET A 1008 -2.30 -25.91 -29.09
N SER A 1009 -2.22 -26.25 -27.81
CA SER A 1009 -1.05 -25.99 -26.96
C SER A 1009 -0.40 -27.33 -26.60
N ASP A 1010 0.91 -27.43 -26.74
CA ASP A 1010 1.71 -28.62 -26.45
C ASP A 1010 2.84 -28.22 -25.52
N GLN A 1011 2.71 -28.55 -24.23
CA GLN A 1011 3.67 -28.23 -23.20
C GLN A 1011 4.28 -29.51 -22.63
N LEU A 1012 5.61 -29.58 -22.62
CA LEU A 1012 6.37 -30.67 -22.01
C LEU A 1012 7.32 -30.11 -20.95
N ASN A 1013 7.27 -30.70 -19.75
CA ASN A 1013 8.21 -30.45 -18.68
C ASN A 1013 9.15 -31.65 -18.54
N SER A 1014 10.45 -31.40 -18.58
CA SER A 1014 11.47 -32.45 -18.47
C SER A 1014 12.58 -32.04 -17.52
N SER A 1015 13.21 -33.00 -16.86
CA SER A 1015 14.35 -32.78 -15.96
C SER A 1015 15.46 -33.77 -16.30
N THR A 1016 16.66 -33.23 -16.52
CA THR A 1016 17.86 -34.02 -16.79
C THR A 1016 18.91 -33.74 -15.71
N THR A 1017 19.23 -34.76 -14.92
CA THR A 1017 20.33 -34.71 -13.94
C THR A 1017 21.68 -34.77 -14.66
N LEU A 1018 22.67 -34.02 -14.18
CA LEU A 1018 24.03 -34.07 -14.69
C LEU A 1018 24.60 -35.49 -14.62
N ASP A 1019 25.39 -35.85 -15.64
CA ASP A 1019 26.06 -37.16 -15.79
C ASP A 1019 25.13 -38.37 -15.98
N GLN A 1020 23.82 -38.14 -16.08
CA GLN A 1020 22.86 -39.17 -16.50
C GLN A 1020 22.58 -39.09 -18.00
N THR A 1021 22.43 -40.25 -18.63
CA THR A 1021 22.17 -40.36 -20.08
C THR A 1021 20.69 -40.32 -20.44
N ASN A 1022 19.80 -40.21 -19.46
CA ASN A 1022 18.36 -40.24 -19.64
C ASN A 1022 17.72 -38.94 -19.12
N ASN A 1023 16.67 -38.49 -19.82
CA ASN A 1023 15.83 -37.37 -19.41
C ASN A 1023 14.47 -37.90 -18.93
N TYR A 1024 13.98 -37.42 -17.78
CA TYR A 1024 12.69 -37.79 -17.22
C TYR A 1024 11.64 -36.70 -17.52
N SER A 1025 10.49 -37.11 -18.07
CA SER A 1025 9.35 -36.20 -18.23
C SER A 1025 8.65 -36.05 -16.87
N THR A 1026 8.68 -34.85 -16.30
CA THR A 1026 8.11 -34.55 -14.97
C THR A 1026 6.67 -34.08 -15.04
N GLY A 1027 6.18 -33.69 -16.22
CA GLY A 1027 4.82 -33.23 -16.43
C GLY A 1027 4.60 -32.65 -17.81
N GLY A 1028 3.48 -31.97 -17.97
CA GLY A 1028 3.06 -31.36 -19.24
C GLY A 1028 1.88 -32.08 -19.86
N GLN A 1029 1.25 -31.41 -20.82
CA GLN A 1029 0.06 -31.87 -21.50
C GLN A 1029 -0.07 -31.22 -22.87
N LYS A 1030 -0.76 -31.91 -23.76
CA LYS A 1030 -1.24 -31.40 -25.03
C LYS A 1030 -2.72 -31.10 -24.93
N VAL A 1031 -3.08 -29.83 -25.12
CA VAL A 1031 -4.45 -29.32 -25.07
C VAL A 1031 -4.89 -28.95 -26.49
N ILE A 1032 -6.02 -29.50 -26.93
CA ILE A 1032 -6.63 -29.17 -28.22
C ILE A 1032 -8.03 -28.60 -27.93
N SER A 1033 -8.31 -27.38 -28.38
CA SER A 1033 -9.59 -26.70 -28.20
C SER A 1033 -10.21 -26.36 -29.56
N ILE A 1034 -11.52 -26.57 -29.66
CA ILE A 1034 -12.35 -26.29 -30.84
C ILE A 1034 -13.61 -25.58 -30.34
N SER A 1035 -13.77 -24.31 -30.71
CA SER A 1035 -14.83 -23.44 -30.19
C SER A 1035 -15.60 -22.67 -31.29
N PRO A 1036 -16.36 -23.33 -32.18
CA PRO A 1036 -17.28 -22.65 -33.10
C PRO A 1036 -18.46 -21.99 -32.38
N SER A 1037 -18.86 -20.82 -32.87
CA SER A 1037 -20.05 -20.10 -32.41
C SER A 1037 -20.77 -19.37 -33.54
N ILE A 1038 -22.09 -19.19 -33.38
CA ILE A 1038 -22.93 -18.41 -34.28
C ILE A 1038 -23.72 -17.43 -33.43
N ASN A 1039 -23.47 -16.13 -33.60
CA ASN A 1039 -24.26 -15.06 -32.98
C ASN A 1039 -25.24 -14.51 -34.01
N TYR A 1040 -26.53 -14.47 -33.67
CA TYR A 1040 -27.59 -13.96 -34.52
C TYR A 1040 -28.34 -12.85 -33.80
N VAL A 1041 -28.24 -11.63 -34.33
CA VAL A 1041 -28.97 -10.47 -33.80
C VAL A 1041 -30.36 -10.46 -34.43
N ILE A 1042 -31.39 -10.66 -33.62
CA ILE A 1042 -32.80 -10.62 -34.07
C ILE A 1042 -33.26 -9.16 -34.15
N ASN A 1043 -32.97 -8.37 -33.11
CA ASN A 1043 -33.24 -6.93 -33.03
C ASN A 1043 -32.40 -6.30 -31.90
N ASN A 1044 -32.56 -4.99 -31.65
CA ASN A 1044 -31.83 -4.26 -30.60
C ASN A 1044 -32.03 -4.82 -29.16
N ARG A 1045 -33.02 -5.70 -28.96
CA ARG A 1045 -33.38 -6.29 -27.67
C ARG A 1045 -33.08 -7.77 -27.56
N PHE A 1046 -32.93 -8.51 -28.66
CA PHE A 1046 -32.80 -9.97 -28.67
C PHE A 1046 -31.60 -10.44 -29.50
N ASN A 1047 -30.72 -11.22 -28.87
CA ASN A 1047 -29.55 -11.84 -29.49
C ASN A 1047 -29.48 -13.33 -29.12
N LEU A 1048 -29.31 -14.20 -30.12
CA LEU A 1048 -29.11 -15.64 -29.96
C LEU A 1048 -27.65 -16.01 -30.22
N LYS A 1049 -27.01 -16.71 -29.29
CA LYS A 1049 -25.67 -17.29 -29.47
C LYS A 1049 -25.74 -18.81 -29.41
N PHE A 1050 -25.44 -19.47 -30.53
CA PHE A 1050 -25.16 -20.91 -30.57
C PHE A 1050 -23.67 -21.11 -30.31
N PHE A 1051 -23.30 -21.99 -29.40
CA PHE A 1051 -21.89 -22.28 -29.11
C PHE A 1051 -21.65 -23.77 -28.99
N PHE A 1052 -20.46 -24.21 -29.38
CA PHE A 1052 -19.93 -25.54 -29.12
C PHE A 1052 -18.46 -25.36 -28.77
N ASN A 1053 -18.06 -25.79 -27.57
CA ASN A 1053 -16.70 -25.73 -27.06
C ASN A 1053 -16.28 -27.14 -26.66
N GLN A 1054 -15.27 -27.67 -27.34
CA GLN A 1054 -14.63 -28.93 -26.98
C GLN A 1054 -13.18 -28.67 -26.61
N THR A 1055 -12.74 -29.20 -25.48
CA THR A 1055 -11.33 -29.18 -25.06
C THR A 1055 -10.88 -30.59 -24.71
N ARG A 1056 -9.78 -31.03 -25.32
CA ARG A 1056 -9.15 -32.34 -25.11
C ARG A 1056 -7.77 -32.15 -24.51
N ASN A 1057 -7.57 -32.69 -23.31
CA ASN A 1057 -6.31 -32.67 -22.57
C ASN A 1057 -5.66 -34.05 -22.62
N ILE A 1058 -4.44 -34.14 -23.15
CA ILE A 1058 -3.66 -35.37 -23.28
C ILE A 1058 -2.36 -35.19 -22.47
N PRO A 1059 -2.29 -35.69 -21.23
CA PRO A 1059 -1.11 -35.55 -20.38
C PRO A 1059 0.06 -36.43 -20.86
N TYR A 1060 1.29 -35.98 -20.64
CA TYR A 1060 2.52 -36.74 -20.94
C TYR A 1060 2.90 -37.77 -19.87
N VAL A 1061 2.45 -37.54 -18.63
CA VAL A 1061 2.68 -38.43 -17.49
C VAL A 1061 1.49 -39.36 -17.30
N SER A 1062 1.75 -40.61 -16.93
CA SER A 1062 0.73 -41.65 -16.76
C SER A 1062 -0.15 -41.47 -15.51
N THR A 1063 0.14 -40.49 -14.65
CA THR A 1063 -0.60 -40.22 -13.42
C THR A 1063 -1.96 -39.55 -13.66
N THR A 1064 -2.22 -39.03 -14.86
CA THR A 1064 -3.50 -38.39 -15.23
C THR A 1064 -4.04 -39.04 -16.50
N PRO A 1065 -5.33 -39.44 -16.57
CA PRO A 1065 -5.91 -39.95 -17.79
C PRO A 1065 -6.20 -38.80 -18.79
N PRO A 1066 -6.25 -39.06 -20.11
CA PRO A 1066 -6.73 -38.08 -21.08
C PRO A 1066 -8.20 -37.72 -20.83
N ILE A 1067 -8.53 -36.42 -20.84
CA ILE A 1067 -9.88 -35.91 -20.57
C ILE A 1067 -10.39 -35.15 -21.80
N VAL A 1068 -11.67 -35.37 -22.15
CA VAL A 1068 -12.37 -34.58 -23.19
C VAL A 1068 -13.60 -33.96 -22.56
N MET A 1069 -13.68 -32.62 -22.56
CA MET A 1069 -14.84 -31.87 -22.11
C MET A 1069 -15.51 -31.24 -23.32
N THR A 1070 -16.81 -31.49 -23.49
CA THR A 1070 -17.63 -30.89 -24.56
C THR A 1070 -18.80 -30.17 -23.95
N SER A 1071 -19.00 -28.92 -24.35
CA SER A 1071 -20.11 -28.07 -23.89
C SER A 1071 -20.72 -27.38 -25.10
N ALA A 1072 -22.03 -27.52 -25.28
CA ALA A 1072 -22.74 -26.94 -26.42
C ALA A 1072 -24.12 -26.49 -25.98
N GLY A 1073 -24.65 -25.44 -26.61
CA GLY A 1073 -25.96 -24.93 -26.28
C GLY A 1073 -26.34 -23.65 -27.01
N VAL A 1074 -27.51 -23.12 -26.63
CA VAL A 1074 -28.05 -21.86 -27.12
C VAL A 1074 -28.16 -20.90 -25.94
N GLN A 1075 -27.53 -19.72 -26.06
CA GLN A 1075 -27.62 -18.64 -25.11
C GLN A 1075 -28.49 -17.52 -25.69
N ILE A 1076 -29.56 -17.15 -24.98
CA ILE A 1076 -30.46 -16.06 -25.34
C ILE A 1076 -30.11 -14.85 -24.48
N ARG A 1077 -29.75 -13.73 -25.11
CA ARG A 1077 -29.50 -12.46 -24.41
C ARG A 1077 -30.61 -11.47 -24.75
N MET A 1078 -31.32 -11.01 -23.71
CA MET A 1078 -32.40 -10.05 -23.82
C MET A 1078 -32.00 -8.74 -23.14
N SER A 1079 -32.01 -7.62 -23.87
CA SER A 1079 -31.70 -6.28 -23.34
C SER A 1079 -33.01 -5.51 -23.12
N LEU A 1080 -33.31 -5.20 -21.85
CA LEU A 1080 -34.48 -4.44 -21.42
C LEU A 1080 -34.08 -2.96 -21.27
N GLN A 1081 -34.03 -2.23 -22.38
CA GLN A 1081 -34.04 -0.75 -22.38
C GLN A 1081 -35.20 -0.24 -23.23
#